data_AF-A0A6P8VQW2-F1
#
_entry.id   AF-A0A6P8VQW2-F1
#
_cell.length_a   1.000
_cell.length_b   1.000
_cell.length_c   1.000
_cell.angle_alpha   90.00
_cell.angle_beta   90.00
_cell.angle_gamma   90.00
#
_symmetry.space_group_name_H-M   'P 1'
#
loop_
_entity.id
_entity.type
_entity.pdbx_description
1 polymer ?
#
loop_
_entity_poly.entity_id
_entity_poly.type
_entity_poly.pdbx_seq_one_letter_code
_entity_poly.pdbx_strand_id
1 'polypeptide(L)'
;MDQRKDGRKSSLNLVSGFFQYLRDEQEAVQKRTFTKWINSHLAKYKPPLEVNDLFEDIKDGVKLLALLEVLSGQRLPREQGRQLKRIHWVSNIGTALKFLEGRKIKLVNIHATDIADGRPSIVLGLIWTVILYFQIEELTSNLTSLQPLSTSSSSVESSEAGSPPPMKRKVVQRFQGGAKKALLRWVQSTAAQFHGLQVKDFGPSWRDGVLFQSVVHSIRPDLVDMEEVRRRSNRENLEEAFSLAENQLGIPRLLDPEDVDVDKPDEKSIMTYVAQFLKHYPNPGHSEADGQQDEREERKMLRELKVFLDQLEREVLRAQGSEGNLTDKYQEFKSFRVHFEMKRKQSEPLLQPISREGKLSVDQALLKQAWERVSARLVEWHLHLDQSLPGPLGGVGAWLHRAETLLREDVSLKNQPEDTANELHRKLDQHKEVLKNLEKHRQPFLQIHRDRAVNGVPVPPEQLQDLAERFNLVSSSSHAHLIRLEFWEMKYRLMAFLMLAESKLKSWIIKYGRRDSVELLLQTYLTFVEGQRFFDQYEMIYSDLKRSAEVYIKSDSAVEEAEGVSKLLCDASSQWRNLALEVRSVRSMLEEVLSNWEKYGGTVASLQAWLEDAESMLNQSEGGKRDFFRNLSHWMQQHTDMNDAGNFLIETCDESVSRDLKQQLLLLNGRWRELFVKVKHYARADEVDKLRQDYQDGINTLKIFMDNTNQKMMANVQVSFLNVRAFVQDMEEVKQKVPAMEAACKAASRTAQLLSKDSPQDETLAMTELMGSVREQLAKVRERSLPLLRESQSLLPPLEEMERNISGFYQALEKASHITGTPSCEGGDFKIKCQELVTFTHSCKKCLTNIERNHQNIQKILSSSSTLEHLDLNLLQKRVADLQASSQVMIKESTEWRKHEEANSCLMKRFEESRMELEKVLKTAQSCLTERGEPEELQRKHTVRAEESICASRTILLTQTDS
;
A
#
# COMPACT_ATOMS: atom_id res chain seq x y z
N MET A 1 -13.55 -41.50 37.39
CA MET A 1 -12.89 -40.20 37.63
C MET A 1 -12.74 -39.52 36.29
N ASP A 2 -12.76 -38.18 36.28
CA ASP A 2 -12.78 -37.27 35.14
C ASP A 2 -14.12 -37.00 34.43
N GLN A 3 -15.02 -36.40 35.19
CA GLN A 3 -15.84 -35.28 34.71
C GLN A 3 -15.41 -34.01 35.46
N ARG A 4 -14.88 -33.01 34.75
CA ARG A 4 -14.96 -31.56 35.07
C ARG A 4 -14.07 -30.78 34.11
N LYS A 5 -14.67 -30.28 33.02
CA LYS A 5 -14.33 -29.02 32.33
C LYS A 5 -15.24 -28.89 31.10
N ASP A 6 -16.44 -28.37 31.30
CA ASP A 6 -17.12 -27.50 30.33
C ASP A 6 -18.47 -27.07 30.92
N GLY A 7 -18.43 -26.00 31.71
CA GLY A 7 -19.60 -25.40 32.35
C GLY A 7 -19.47 -23.90 32.33
N ARG A 8 -19.39 -23.30 31.13
CA ARG A 8 -19.43 -21.83 30.96
C ARG A 8 -19.61 -21.39 29.49
N LYS A 9 -20.58 -21.95 28.75
CA LYS A 9 -20.91 -21.42 27.40
C LYS A 9 -22.40 -21.34 27.04
N SER A 10 -23.33 -21.66 27.94
CA SER A 10 -24.75 -21.84 27.57
C SER A 10 -25.71 -20.71 28.03
N SER A 11 -25.28 -19.75 28.85
CA SER A 11 -26.16 -18.69 29.37
C SER A 11 -26.13 -17.36 28.59
N LEU A 12 -25.15 -17.14 27.71
CA LEU A 12 -25.04 -15.92 26.89
C LEU A 12 -25.98 -15.91 25.67
N ASN A 13 -26.41 -17.08 25.18
CA ASN A 13 -27.23 -17.17 23.96
C ASN A 13 -28.74 -16.96 24.20
N LEU A 14 -29.25 -17.22 25.41
CA LEU A 14 -30.68 -17.01 25.71
C LEU A 14 -31.01 -15.52 25.89
N VAL A 15 -30.11 -14.77 26.55
CA VAL A 15 -30.23 -13.32 26.72
C VAL A 15 -30.00 -12.60 25.38
N SER A 16 -29.02 -13.04 24.58
CA SER A 16 -28.80 -12.50 23.23
C SER A 16 -29.99 -12.78 22.30
N GLY A 17 -30.61 -13.96 22.38
CA GLY A 17 -31.81 -14.29 21.58
C GLY A 17 -33.05 -13.48 21.97
N PHE A 18 -33.25 -13.19 23.26
CA PHE A 18 -34.34 -12.34 23.73
C PHE A 18 -34.15 -10.86 23.34
N PHE A 19 -32.92 -10.33 23.43
CA PHE A 19 -32.62 -8.97 22.95
C PHE A 19 -32.63 -8.87 21.42
N GLN A 20 -32.36 -9.96 20.70
CA GLN A 20 -32.50 -10.02 19.25
C GLN A 20 -33.98 -10.08 18.85
N TYR A 21 -34.78 -10.92 19.50
CA TYR A 21 -36.23 -10.99 19.29
C TYR A 21 -36.94 -9.64 19.53
N LEU A 22 -36.64 -8.97 20.65
CA LEU A 22 -37.19 -7.64 20.94
C LEU A 22 -36.73 -6.57 19.94
N ARG A 23 -35.52 -6.69 19.40
CA ARG A 23 -35.00 -5.78 18.37
C ARG A 23 -35.69 -6.05 17.04
N ASP A 24 -35.89 -7.31 16.69
CA ASP A 24 -36.55 -7.74 15.45
C ASP A 24 -38.04 -7.36 15.45
N GLU A 25 -38.73 -7.45 16.60
CA GLU A 25 -40.11 -6.92 16.74
C GLU A 25 -40.17 -5.40 16.63
N GLN A 26 -39.25 -4.67 17.28
CA GLN A 26 -39.20 -3.20 17.14
C GLN A 26 -38.87 -2.77 15.69
N GLU A 27 -37.97 -3.48 15.00
CA GLU A 27 -37.70 -3.23 13.59
C GLU A 27 -38.91 -3.56 12.70
N ALA A 28 -39.69 -4.60 13.02
CA ALA A 28 -40.92 -4.93 12.31
C ALA A 28 -42.01 -3.86 12.48
N VAL A 29 -42.22 -3.37 13.71
CA VAL A 29 -43.16 -2.27 14.01
C VAL A 29 -42.73 -0.98 13.32
N GLN A 30 -41.43 -0.64 13.38
CA GLN A 30 -40.89 0.51 12.65
C GLN A 30 -41.08 0.35 11.14
N LYS A 31 -40.82 -0.84 10.58
CA LYS A 31 -41.05 -1.12 9.16
C LYS A 31 -42.51 -0.86 8.78
N ARG A 32 -43.48 -1.39 9.53
CA ARG A 32 -44.92 -1.17 9.26
C ARG A 32 -45.28 0.31 9.35
N THR A 33 -44.92 0.96 10.45
CA THR A 33 -45.26 2.37 10.72
C THR A 33 -44.65 3.30 9.68
N PHE A 34 -43.36 3.12 9.37
CA PHE A 34 -42.65 3.92 8.36
C PHE A 34 -43.16 3.64 6.95
N THR A 35 -43.57 2.42 6.63
CA THR A 35 -44.19 2.10 5.33
C THR A 35 -45.51 2.85 5.17
N LYS A 36 -46.42 2.76 6.16
CA LYS A 36 -47.69 3.51 6.16
C LYS A 36 -47.44 5.02 6.06
N TRP A 37 -46.43 5.52 6.79
CA TRP A 37 -46.04 6.93 6.74
C TRP A 37 -45.55 7.36 5.36
N ILE A 38 -44.66 6.59 4.73
CA ILE A 38 -44.18 6.87 3.37
C ILE A 38 -45.36 6.88 2.40
N ASN A 39 -46.25 5.89 2.47
CA ASN A 39 -47.40 5.78 1.57
C ASN A 39 -48.39 6.95 1.72
N SER A 40 -48.60 7.47 2.94
CA SER A 40 -49.41 8.68 3.16
C SER A 40 -48.86 9.94 2.46
N HIS A 41 -47.56 9.96 2.16
CA HIS A 41 -46.91 11.03 1.40
C HIS A 41 -46.85 10.70 -0.10
N LEU A 42 -46.46 9.48 -0.47
CA LEU A 42 -46.37 9.07 -1.87
C LEU A 42 -47.73 9.00 -2.59
N ALA A 43 -48.84 8.85 -1.86
CA ALA A 43 -50.19 9.02 -2.40
C ALA A 43 -50.43 10.41 -3.00
N LYS A 44 -49.66 11.43 -2.57
CA LYS A 44 -49.71 12.81 -3.09
C LYS A 44 -48.80 13.01 -4.32
N TYR A 45 -47.95 12.04 -4.64
CA TYR A 45 -47.08 12.09 -5.82
C TYR A 45 -47.90 11.87 -7.11
N LYS A 46 -47.41 12.38 -8.25
CA LYS A 46 -48.08 12.25 -9.55
C LYS A 46 -47.14 11.62 -10.59
N PRO A 47 -47.43 10.40 -11.11
CA PRO A 47 -48.50 9.49 -10.66
C PRO A 47 -48.25 8.97 -9.23
N PRO A 48 -49.29 8.55 -8.49
CA PRO A 48 -49.11 8.06 -7.11
C PRO A 48 -48.23 6.81 -7.08
N LEU A 49 -47.40 6.73 -6.04
CA LEU A 49 -46.50 5.60 -5.80
C LEU A 49 -46.84 4.95 -4.46
N GLU A 50 -46.50 3.68 -4.33
CA GLU A 50 -46.72 2.91 -3.11
C GLU A 50 -45.50 2.02 -2.82
N VAL A 51 -45.18 1.88 -1.54
CA VAL A 51 -44.19 0.97 -0.99
C VAL A 51 -44.94 -0.20 -0.35
N ASN A 52 -44.66 -1.42 -0.82
CA ASN A 52 -45.22 -2.66 -0.26
C ASN A 52 -44.23 -3.29 0.73
N ASP A 53 -42.96 -3.41 0.33
CA ASP A 53 -41.88 -3.82 1.21
C ASP A 53 -40.79 -2.75 1.25
N LEU A 54 -40.72 -2.02 2.36
CA LEU A 54 -39.75 -0.94 2.56
C LEU A 54 -38.30 -1.31 2.23
N PHE A 55 -37.85 -2.53 2.53
CA PHE A 55 -36.44 -2.90 2.35
C PHE A 55 -36.11 -3.26 0.91
N GLU A 56 -37.09 -3.70 0.13
CA GLU A 56 -36.93 -4.01 -1.29
C GLU A 56 -37.24 -2.80 -2.18
N ASP A 57 -38.35 -2.13 -1.91
CA ASP A 57 -38.91 -1.08 -2.76
C ASP A 57 -38.13 0.24 -2.75
N ILE A 58 -37.24 0.42 -1.78
CA ILE A 58 -36.37 1.61 -1.64
C ILE A 58 -35.02 1.45 -2.35
N LYS A 59 -34.63 0.22 -2.72
CA LYS A 59 -33.28 -0.11 -3.19
C LYS A 59 -32.86 0.65 -4.44
N ASP A 60 -33.78 0.95 -5.35
CA ASP A 60 -33.50 1.66 -6.59
C ASP A 60 -33.38 3.18 -6.43
N GLY A 61 -33.67 3.70 -5.24
CA GLY A 61 -33.67 5.11 -4.89
C GLY A 61 -34.83 5.92 -5.47
N VAL A 62 -35.70 5.35 -6.31
CA VAL A 62 -36.74 6.10 -7.02
C VAL A 62 -37.83 6.56 -6.06
N LYS A 63 -38.33 5.64 -5.21
CA LYS A 63 -39.36 5.97 -4.21
C LYS A 63 -38.81 6.87 -3.11
N LEU A 64 -37.53 6.73 -2.76
CA LEU A 64 -36.85 7.61 -1.82
C LEU A 64 -36.75 9.05 -2.35
N LEU A 65 -36.34 9.22 -3.61
CA LEU A 65 -36.32 10.53 -4.25
C LEU A 65 -37.72 11.11 -4.33
N ALA A 66 -38.72 10.35 -4.79
CA ALA A 66 -40.11 10.83 -4.86
C ALA A 66 -40.65 11.26 -3.48
N LEU A 67 -40.35 10.52 -2.43
CA LEU A 67 -40.70 10.89 -1.05
C LEU A 67 -40.07 12.24 -0.66
N LEU A 68 -38.78 12.42 -0.92
CA LEU A 68 -38.09 13.68 -0.65
C LEU A 68 -38.63 14.82 -1.51
N GLU A 69 -39.03 14.57 -2.76
CA GLU A 69 -39.71 15.57 -3.60
C GLU A 69 -41.04 16.01 -2.98
N VAL A 70 -41.86 15.07 -2.50
CA VAL A 70 -43.14 15.38 -1.84
C VAL A 70 -42.92 16.14 -0.53
N LEU A 71 -41.96 15.71 0.30
CA LEU A 71 -41.70 16.33 1.59
C LEU A 71 -41.08 17.72 1.46
N SER A 72 -40.23 17.92 0.46
CA SER A 72 -39.47 19.16 0.31
C SER A 72 -40.07 20.17 -0.68
N GLY A 73 -41.02 19.74 -1.50
CA GLY A 73 -41.57 20.52 -2.62
C GLY A 73 -40.59 20.74 -3.79
N GLN A 74 -39.38 20.17 -3.74
CA GLN A 74 -38.32 20.36 -4.74
C GLN A 74 -38.17 19.15 -5.65
N ARG A 75 -37.98 19.38 -6.95
CA ARG A 75 -37.66 18.31 -7.90
C ARG A 75 -36.20 17.89 -7.76
N LEU A 76 -35.97 16.58 -7.70
CA LEU A 76 -34.63 16.01 -7.53
C LEU A 76 -34.18 15.32 -8.82
N PRO A 77 -32.88 15.44 -9.19
CA PRO A 77 -32.32 14.69 -10.30
C PRO A 77 -32.51 13.19 -10.09
N ARG A 78 -33.08 12.53 -11.08
CA ARG A 78 -33.34 11.09 -11.07
C ARG A 78 -32.76 10.49 -12.33
N GLU A 79 -31.92 9.47 -12.17
CA GLU A 79 -31.44 8.66 -13.28
C GLU A 79 -32.62 7.92 -13.92
N GLN A 80 -32.74 8.00 -15.24
CA GLN A 80 -33.84 7.41 -16.00
C GLN A 80 -33.30 6.37 -16.99
N GLY A 81 -33.98 5.23 -17.10
CA GLY A 81 -33.65 4.18 -18.07
C GLY A 81 -34.71 3.09 -18.13
N ARG A 82 -34.78 2.34 -19.25
CA ARG A 82 -35.76 1.24 -19.42
C ARG A 82 -35.59 0.12 -18.38
N GLN A 83 -34.37 -0.08 -17.86
CA GLN A 83 -34.06 -0.98 -16.75
C GLN A 83 -32.94 -0.35 -15.89
N LEU A 84 -33.23 -0.03 -14.63
CA LEU A 84 -32.24 0.50 -13.69
C LEU A 84 -31.35 -0.64 -13.20
N LYS A 85 -30.03 -0.51 -13.41
CA LYS A 85 -29.01 -1.40 -12.84
C LYS A 85 -28.55 -0.85 -11.48
N ARG A 86 -27.91 -1.70 -10.68
CA ARG A 86 -27.40 -1.36 -9.33
C ARG A 86 -26.57 -0.07 -9.27
N ILE A 87 -25.80 0.26 -10.30
CA ILE A 87 -25.05 1.52 -10.34
C ILE A 87 -25.96 2.76 -10.38
N HIS A 88 -27.09 2.67 -11.10
CA HIS A 88 -28.12 3.73 -11.11
C HIS A 88 -28.85 3.80 -9.77
N TRP A 89 -29.05 2.67 -9.10
CA TRP A 89 -29.65 2.63 -7.75
C TRP A 89 -28.80 3.40 -6.75
N VAL A 90 -27.50 3.10 -6.71
CA VAL A 90 -26.52 3.79 -5.86
C VAL A 90 -26.42 5.27 -6.23
N SER A 91 -26.51 5.63 -7.52
CA SER A 91 -26.56 7.04 -7.96
C SER A 91 -27.81 7.77 -7.46
N ASN A 92 -29.01 7.22 -7.65
CA ASN A 92 -30.27 7.78 -7.17
C ASN A 92 -30.28 7.95 -5.65
N ILE A 93 -29.85 6.92 -4.92
CA ILE A 93 -29.71 7.00 -3.46
C ILE A 93 -28.66 8.04 -3.09
N GLY A 94 -27.53 8.09 -3.80
CA GLY A 94 -26.49 9.09 -3.61
C GLY A 94 -27.02 10.52 -3.77
N THR A 95 -27.90 10.76 -4.74
CA THR A 95 -28.60 12.04 -4.91
C THR A 95 -29.50 12.35 -3.72
N ALA A 96 -30.27 11.37 -3.23
CA ALA A 96 -31.11 11.53 -2.05
C ALA A 96 -30.27 11.85 -0.78
N LEU A 97 -29.15 11.16 -0.56
CA LEU A 97 -28.27 11.41 0.59
C LEU A 97 -27.59 12.78 0.50
N LYS A 98 -27.07 13.16 -0.68
CA LYS A 98 -26.50 14.50 -0.92
C LYS A 98 -27.53 15.62 -0.67
N PHE A 99 -28.79 15.39 -1.05
CA PHE A 99 -29.87 16.33 -0.76
C PHE A 99 -30.09 16.53 0.74
N LEU A 100 -30.11 15.44 1.52
CA LEU A 100 -30.24 15.49 2.97
C LEU A 100 -29.02 16.20 3.62
N GLU A 101 -27.80 15.88 3.18
CA GLU A 101 -26.57 16.53 3.63
C GLU A 101 -26.54 18.02 3.29
N GLY A 102 -27.03 18.40 2.11
CA GLY A 102 -27.18 19.79 1.68
C GLY A 102 -28.11 20.60 2.59
N ARG A 103 -29.08 19.94 3.24
CA ARG A 103 -29.94 20.53 4.28
C ARG A 103 -29.34 20.48 5.69
N LYS A 104 -28.04 20.18 5.80
CA LYS A 104 -27.28 20.04 7.05
C LYS A 104 -27.75 18.88 7.95
N ILE A 105 -28.40 17.87 7.37
CA ILE A 105 -28.81 16.67 8.09
C ILE A 105 -27.60 15.73 8.21
N LYS A 106 -27.27 15.31 9.43
CA LYS A 106 -26.12 14.42 9.67
C LYS A 106 -26.50 12.97 9.42
N LEU A 107 -25.90 12.36 8.39
CA LEU A 107 -26.05 10.95 8.06
C LEU A 107 -24.90 10.13 8.66
N VAL A 108 -25.00 9.79 9.94
CA VAL A 108 -23.96 8.99 10.62
C VAL A 108 -24.14 7.50 10.28
N ASN A 109 -23.13 6.89 9.67
CA ASN A 109 -23.10 5.47 9.29
C ASN A 109 -24.22 5.04 8.31
N ILE A 110 -24.66 5.93 7.42
CA ILE A 110 -25.63 5.63 6.37
C ILE A 110 -24.95 5.85 5.02
N HIS A 111 -24.69 4.77 4.27
CA HIS A 111 -24.07 4.84 2.96
C HIS A 111 -25.02 4.38 1.84
N ALA A 112 -24.85 4.92 0.64
CA ALA A 112 -25.74 4.64 -0.49
C ALA A 112 -25.75 3.15 -0.90
N THR A 113 -24.61 2.47 -0.80
CA THR A 113 -24.48 1.03 -1.09
C THR A 113 -25.35 0.17 -0.19
N ASP A 114 -25.45 0.55 1.07
CA ASP A 114 -26.12 -0.20 2.13
C ASP A 114 -27.64 -0.15 2.00
N ILE A 115 -28.15 0.98 1.49
CA ILE A 115 -29.56 1.18 1.17
C ILE A 115 -29.90 0.46 -0.15
N ALA A 116 -28.99 0.48 -1.13
CA ALA A 116 -29.15 -0.28 -2.37
C ALA A 116 -29.13 -1.81 -2.12
N ASP A 117 -28.53 -2.26 -1.03
CA ASP A 117 -28.58 -3.63 -0.51
C ASP A 117 -29.81 -3.93 0.35
N GLY A 118 -30.60 -2.91 0.72
CA GLY A 118 -31.80 -3.07 1.54
C GLY A 118 -31.52 -3.48 2.98
N ARG A 119 -30.39 -3.07 3.57
CA ARG A 119 -30.04 -3.45 4.95
C ARG A 119 -31.05 -2.84 5.95
N PRO A 120 -31.85 -3.66 6.69
CA PRO A 120 -33.00 -3.19 7.47
C PRO A 120 -32.72 -2.03 8.42
N SER A 121 -31.73 -2.18 9.30
CA SER A 121 -31.40 -1.16 10.32
C SER A 121 -30.93 0.18 9.74
N ILE A 122 -30.31 0.16 8.56
CA ILE A 122 -29.84 1.38 7.87
C ILE A 122 -30.97 2.03 7.11
N VAL A 123 -31.83 1.26 6.45
CA VAL A 123 -33.03 1.78 5.79
C VAL A 123 -33.95 2.42 6.84
N LEU A 124 -34.24 1.74 7.95
CA LEU A 124 -35.03 2.30 9.05
C LEU A 124 -34.35 3.52 9.66
N GLY A 125 -33.02 3.50 9.83
CA GLY A 125 -32.23 4.63 10.31
C GLY A 125 -32.34 5.86 9.39
N LEU A 126 -32.29 5.67 8.08
CA LEU A 126 -32.46 6.72 7.09
C LEU A 126 -33.88 7.30 7.13
N ILE A 127 -34.90 6.46 7.06
CA ILE A 127 -36.30 6.93 7.05
C ILE A 127 -36.63 7.63 8.37
N TRP A 128 -36.12 7.15 9.50
CA TRP A 128 -36.23 7.86 10.77
C TRP A 128 -35.59 9.24 10.71
N THR A 129 -34.38 9.38 10.16
CA THR A 129 -33.73 10.68 10.00
C THR A 129 -34.56 11.62 9.12
N VAL A 130 -35.20 11.10 8.06
CA VAL A 130 -36.12 11.86 7.20
C VAL A 130 -37.36 12.31 7.98
N ILE A 131 -38.02 11.40 8.72
CA ILE A 131 -39.18 11.71 9.57
C ILE A 131 -38.81 12.75 10.64
N LEU A 132 -37.70 12.52 11.35
CA LEU A 132 -37.23 13.39 12.42
C LEU A 132 -37.04 14.80 11.90
N TYR A 133 -36.45 14.98 10.72
CA TYR A 133 -36.20 16.31 10.16
C TYR A 133 -37.46 16.94 9.56
N PHE A 134 -38.07 16.30 8.55
CA PHE A 134 -39.16 16.88 7.74
C PHE A 134 -40.53 16.86 8.43
N GLN A 135 -40.71 16.06 9.48
CA GLN A 135 -41.93 16.06 10.24
C GLN A 135 -41.70 16.63 11.63
N ILE A 136 -40.81 16.03 12.44
CA ILE A 136 -40.80 16.34 13.88
C ILE A 136 -40.05 17.65 14.19
N GLU A 137 -38.80 17.79 13.75
CA GLU A 137 -37.99 19.00 13.94
C GLU A 137 -38.63 20.19 13.27
N GLU A 138 -39.09 20.01 12.03
CA GLU A 138 -39.81 21.03 11.30
C GLU A 138 -41.09 21.46 12.04
N LEU A 139 -41.98 20.55 12.48
CA LEU A 139 -43.18 20.96 13.22
C LEU A 139 -42.85 21.62 14.57
N THR A 140 -41.83 21.14 15.26
CA THR A 140 -41.48 21.62 16.60
C THR A 140 -40.65 22.90 16.62
N SER A 141 -39.94 23.24 15.55
CA SER A 141 -39.28 24.55 15.43
C SER A 141 -40.30 25.69 15.40
N ASN A 142 -41.45 25.49 14.75
CA ASN A 142 -42.53 26.49 14.68
C ASN A 142 -43.24 26.74 16.02
N LEU A 143 -43.25 25.76 16.93
CA LEU A 143 -43.79 25.94 18.28
C LEU A 143 -42.95 26.93 19.11
N THR A 144 -41.66 27.07 18.80
CA THR A 144 -40.73 27.93 19.55
C THR A 144 -40.83 29.41 19.12
N SER A 145 -41.42 29.69 17.95
CA SER A 145 -41.62 31.05 17.41
C SER A 145 -42.91 31.74 17.87
N LEU A 146 -43.80 31.05 18.62
CA LEU A 146 -45.11 31.57 19.05
C LEU A 146 -45.22 31.92 20.55
N GLN A 147 -44.12 32.20 21.25
CA GLN A 147 -44.20 32.85 22.56
C GLN A 147 -43.32 34.10 22.61
N PRO A 148 -43.97 35.28 22.61
CA PRO A 148 -43.87 36.12 23.79
C PRO A 148 -45.23 36.74 24.14
N LEU A 149 -45.73 36.53 25.36
CA LEU A 149 -46.39 37.57 26.16
C LEU A 149 -46.64 37.06 27.59
N SER A 150 -46.03 37.76 28.55
CA SER A 150 -46.45 38.00 29.94
C SER A 150 -46.81 36.81 30.85
N THR A 151 -45.98 36.58 31.87
CA THR A 151 -46.34 36.93 33.25
C THR A 151 -45.08 37.22 34.08
N SER A 152 -45.06 38.41 34.68
CA SER A 152 -44.11 38.87 35.69
C SER A 152 -44.11 37.97 36.93
N SER A 153 -42.94 37.81 37.56
CA SER A 153 -42.86 37.82 39.02
C SER A 153 -41.44 38.08 39.50
N SER A 154 -41.33 39.09 40.35
CA SER A 154 -40.23 39.48 41.21
C SER A 154 -39.72 38.36 42.12
N SER A 155 -38.43 38.34 42.44
CA SER A 155 -37.92 38.51 43.81
C SER A 155 -36.39 38.41 43.88
N VAL A 156 -35.85 39.18 44.81
CA VAL A 156 -34.48 39.30 45.33
C VAL A 156 -33.86 37.98 45.80
N GLU A 157 -32.54 37.79 45.60
CA GLU A 157 -31.48 37.78 46.65
C GLU A 157 -30.08 37.35 46.13
N SER A 158 -29.11 38.23 46.43
CA SER A 158 -27.70 38.09 46.87
C SER A 158 -26.74 36.97 46.40
N SER A 159 -25.63 37.44 45.80
CA SER A 159 -24.19 37.19 46.06
C SER A 159 -23.66 35.82 46.50
N GLU A 160 -22.63 35.30 45.80
CA GLU A 160 -21.23 35.18 46.30
C GLU A 160 -20.27 34.59 45.24
N ALA A 161 -19.00 34.93 45.40
CA ALA A 161 -17.88 34.69 44.48
C ALA A 161 -17.25 33.29 44.63
N GLY A 162 -16.65 32.78 43.54
CA GLY A 162 -15.70 31.66 43.60
C GLY A 162 -15.45 30.97 42.25
N SER A 163 -14.29 31.21 41.65
CA SER A 163 -13.60 30.24 40.75
C SER A 163 -12.56 29.46 41.58
N PRO A 164 -11.88 28.35 41.14
CA PRO A 164 -11.75 27.69 39.82
C PRO A 164 -11.78 26.11 39.94
N PRO A 165 -11.12 25.22 39.14
CA PRO A 165 -10.56 25.23 37.77
C PRO A 165 -11.07 24.01 36.89
N PRO A 166 -10.57 23.77 35.65
CA PRO A 166 -11.26 23.04 34.58
C PRO A 166 -10.92 21.54 34.48
N MET A 167 -11.89 20.69 34.11
CA MET A 167 -11.62 19.30 33.70
C MET A 167 -12.47 18.85 32.50
N LYS A 168 -11.75 18.60 31.39
CA LYS A 168 -11.95 17.56 30.38
C LYS A 168 -13.38 17.37 29.83
N ARG A 169 -13.67 18.05 28.72
CA ARG A 169 -14.79 17.69 27.82
C ARG A 169 -14.52 16.32 27.19
N LYS A 170 -15.17 15.29 27.74
CA LYS A 170 -15.54 14.09 26.97
C LYS A 170 -16.55 14.54 25.90
N VAL A 171 -16.28 14.18 24.66
CA VAL A 171 -17.23 14.29 23.54
C VAL A 171 -18.45 13.45 23.90
N VAL A 172 -19.55 14.11 24.27
CA VAL A 172 -20.87 13.48 24.42
C VAL A 172 -21.77 14.08 23.36
N GLN A 173 -22.33 13.20 22.53
CA GLN A 173 -23.30 13.47 21.49
C GLN A 173 -24.42 14.41 21.97
N ARG A 174 -24.36 15.69 21.60
CA ARG A 174 -25.52 16.59 21.61
C ARG A 174 -26.04 16.66 20.19
N PHE A 175 -27.02 15.84 19.80
CA PHE A 175 -27.89 16.18 18.66
C PHE A 175 -29.24 15.42 18.57
N GLN A 176 -29.85 14.97 19.68
CA GLN A 176 -31.22 14.39 19.64
C GLN A 176 -32.22 15.00 20.65
N GLY A 177 -31.82 16.02 21.41
CA GLY A 177 -32.61 16.50 22.57
C GLY A 177 -33.62 17.63 22.31
N GLY A 178 -33.60 18.28 21.14
CA GLY A 178 -34.43 19.47 20.87
C GLY A 178 -35.88 19.14 20.53
N ALA A 179 -36.09 18.49 19.39
CA ALA A 179 -37.43 18.23 18.85
C ALA A 179 -38.24 17.22 19.65
N LYS A 180 -37.63 16.13 20.15
CA LYS A 180 -38.31 15.19 21.07
C LYS A 180 -38.85 15.92 22.30
N LYS A 181 -38.06 16.83 22.90
CA LYS A 181 -38.46 17.60 24.08
C LYS A 181 -39.56 18.61 23.75
N ALA A 182 -39.50 19.25 22.58
CA ALA A 182 -40.54 20.17 22.14
C ALA A 182 -41.87 19.45 21.84
N LEU A 183 -41.84 18.30 21.15
CA LEU A 183 -43.02 17.46 20.93
C LEU A 183 -43.60 16.97 22.26
N LEU A 184 -42.75 16.53 23.19
CA LEU A 184 -43.18 16.12 24.54
C LEU A 184 -43.87 17.26 25.29
N ARG A 185 -43.33 18.48 25.22
CA ARG A 185 -43.96 19.67 25.82
C ARG A 185 -45.32 19.97 25.19
N TRP A 186 -45.44 19.85 23.87
CA TRP A 186 -46.71 20.06 23.18
C TRP A 186 -47.76 19.02 23.61
N VAL A 187 -47.39 17.75 23.74
CA VAL A 187 -48.30 16.74 24.28
C VAL A 187 -48.66 17.06 25.73
N GLN A 188 -47.71 17.49 26.55
CA GLN A 188 -47.99 17.90 27.93
C GLN A 188 -48.96 19.10 27.99
N SER A 189 -48.81 20.10 27.13
CA SER A 189 -49.76 21.23 27.08
C SER A 189 -51.12 20.87 26.50
N THR A 190 -51.19 19.84 25.65
CA THR A 190 -52.41 19.40 24.96
C THR A 190 -53.19 18.38 25.78
N ALA A 191 -52.54 17.30 26.24
CA ALA A 191 -53.18 16.19 26.92
C ALA A 191 -53.24 16.36 28.45
N ALA A 192 -52.32 17.12 29.08
CA ALA A 192 -52.29 17.24 30.54
C ALA A 192 -53.27 18.30 31.11
N GLN A 193 -54.07 18.97 30.26
CA GLN A 193 -55.13 19.87 30.72
C GLN A 193 -56.22 19.14 31.51
N PHE A 194 -56.32 17.81 31.33
CA PHE A 194 -57.33 16.98 32.00
C PHE A 194 -56.70 16.02 33.03
N HIS A 195 -57.15 16.14 34.28
CA HIS A 195 -57.08 15.15 35.36
C HIS A 195 -55.73 14.45 35.62
N GLY A 196 -54.64 15.19 35.81
CA GLY A 196 -53.44 14.69 36.49
C GLY A 196 -52.60 13.65 35.73
N LEU A 197 -52.77 13.52 34.41
CA LEU A 197 -51.99 12.63 33.55
C LEU A 197 -50.54 13.15 33.40
N GLN A 198 -49.54 12.28 33.64
CA GLN A 198 -48.12 12.63 33.49
C GLN A 198 -47.53 12.00 32.22
N VAL A 199 -47.35 12.80 31.17
CA VAL A 199 -46.66 12.37 29.95
C VAL A 199 -45.14 12.44 30.20
N LYS A 200 -44.47 11.29 30.34
CA LYS A 200 -43.03 11.21 30.70
C LYS A 200 -42.12 10.82 29.54
N ASP A 201 -42.65 10.08 28.57
CA ASP A 201 -41.89 9.47 27.49
C ASP A 201 -42.76 9.32 26.22
N PHE A 202 -42.18 8.73 25.17
CA PHE A 202 -42.91 8.26 23.98
C PHE A 202 -42.93 6.73 23.91
N GLY A 203 -42.84 6.06 25.05
CA GLY A 203 -42.76 4.61 25.17
C GLY A 203 -43.88 4.08 26.07
N PRO A 204 -43.56 3.46 27.23
CA PRO A 204 -44.56 2.81 28.08
C PRO A 204 -45.74 3.70 28.52
N SER A 205 -45.56 5.03 28.59
CA SER A 205 -46.63 5.95 28.98
C SER A 205 -47.81 5.96 28.00
N TRP A 206 -47.64 5.46 26.77
CA TRP A 206 -48.67 5.46 25.72
C TRP A 206 -49.37 4.11 25.54
N ARG A 207 -48.90 3.07 26.26
CA ARG A 207 -49.36 1.69 26.12
C ARG A 207 -50.86 1.50 26.41
N ASP A 208 -51.39 2.24 27.38
CA ASP A 208 -52.77 2.11 27.84
C ASP A 208 -53.81 2.81 26.94
N GLY A 209 -53.34 3.52 25.90
CA GLY A 209 -54.18 4.28 24.97
C GLY A 209 -54.80 5.55 25.55
N VAL A 210 -54.68 5.80 26.87
CA VAL A 210 -55.32 6.93 27.54
C VAL A 210 -54.72 8.25 27.06
N LEU A 211 -53.41 8.31 26.81
CA LEU A 211 -52.77 9.50 26.24
C LEU A 211 -53.24 9.80 24.81
N PHE A 212 -53.45 8.80 23.97
CA PHE A 212 -54.00 9.01 22.62
C PHE A 212 -55.44 9.54 22.68
N GLN A 213 -56.27 8.94 23.54
CA GLN A 213 -57.63 9.41 23.78
C GLN A 213 -57.67 10.85 24.32
N SER A 214 -56.76 11.19 25.23
CA SER A 214 -56.66 12.54 25.78
C SER A 214 -56.27 13.57 24.71
N VAL A 215 -55.37 13.23 23.79
CA VAL A 215 -55.01 14.11 22.67
C VAL A 215 -56.21 14.31 21.74
N VAL A 216 -56.97 13.25 21.42
CA VAL A 216 -58.19 13.34 20.60
C VAL A 216 -59.25 14.20 21.31
N HIS A 217 -59.49 13.97 22.60
CA HIS A 217 -60.42 14.75 23.42
C HIS A 217 -60.04 16.24 23.46
N SER A 218 -58.75 16.56 23.61
CA SER A 218 -58.30 17.96 23.62
C SER A 218 -58.46 18.66 22.27
N ILE A 219 -58.42 17.93 21.16
CA ILE A 219 -58.67 18.46 19.82
C ILE A 219 -60.18 18.63 19.58
N ARG A 220 -60.97 17.63 19.96
CA ARG A 220 -62.42 17.63 19.80
C ARG A 220 -63.10 16.91 21.00
N PRO A 221 -63.52 17.67 22.04
CA PRO A 221 -64.02 17.08 23.29
C PRO A 221 -65.27 16.21 23.15
N ASP A 222 -66.11 16.47 22.14
CA ASP A 222 -67.35 15.72 21.87
C ASP A 222 -67.13 14.29 21.36
N LEU A 223 -65.92 13.94 20.91
CA LEU A 223 -65.63 12.61 20.37
C LEU A 223 -65.27 11.56 21.43
N VAL A 224 -64.87 11.97 22.63
CA VAL A 224 -64.28 11.07 23.63
C VAL A 224 -64.85 11.33 25.01
N ASP A 225 -65.44 10.31 25.63
CA ASP A 225 -65.79 10.32 27.05
C ASP A 225 -64.62 9.78 27.88
N MET A 226 -63.89 10.68 28.53
CA MET A 226 -62.73 10.35 29.35
C MET A 226 -63.06 9.50 30.59
N GLU A 227 -64.31 9.49 31.07
CA GLU A 227 -64.72 8.60 32.16
C GLU A 227 -64.85 7.15 31.70
N GLU A 228 -65.26 6.94 30.44
CA GLU A 228 -65.38 5.61 29.85
C GLU A 228 -64.01 5.03 29.49
N VAL A 229 -63.10 5.86 28.95
CA VAL A 229 -61.71 5.49 28.60
C VAL A 229 -60.96 4.85 29.77
N ARG A 230 -61.19 5.33 31.02
CA ARG A 230 -60.53 4.76 32.21
C ARG A 230 -61.00 3.35 32.58
N ARG A 231 -62.15 2.90 32.06
CA ARG A 231 -62.75 1.59 32.36
C ARG A 231 -62.51 0.54 31.28
N ARG A 232 -62.04 0.94 30.10
CA ARG A 232 -61.78 0.08 28.95
C ARG A 232 -60.37 -0.51 28.99
N SER A 233 -60.15 -1.58 28.22
CA SER A 233 -58.83 -2.18 28.07
C SER A 233 -57.90 -1.31 27.20
N ASN A 234 -56.58 -1.50 27.33
CA ASN A 234 -55.56 -0.82 26.51
C ASN A 234 -55.88 -0.92 25.02
N ARG A 235 -56.23 -2.13 24.57
CA ARG A 235 -56.46 -2.44 23.16
C ARG A 235 -57.71 -1.74 22.60
N GLU A 236 -58.78 -1.68 23.39
CA GLU A 236 -60.00 -0.96 23.02
C GLU A 236 -59.75 0.56 22.96
N ASN A 237 -59.02 1.10 23.94
CA ASN A 237 -58.66 2.53 23.96
C ASN A 237 -57.80 2.92 22.75
N LEU A 238 -56.81 2.10 22.39
CA LEU A 238 -55.96 2.34 21.23
C LEU A 238 -56.74 2.22 19.91
N GLU A 239 -57.58 1.19 19.75
CA GLU A 239 -58.36 0.97 18.53
C GLU A 239 -59.34 2.13 18.28
N GLU A 240 -60.04 2.57 19.31
CA GLU A 240 -60.98 3.68 19.20
C GLU A 240 -60.24 5.00 18.95
N ALA A 241 -59.14 5.29 19.65
CA ALA A 241 -58.37 6.51 19.42
C ALA A 241 -57.84 6.59 17.97
N PHE A 242 -57.36 5.47 17.43
CA PHE A 242 -56.86 5.41 16.05
C PHE A 242 -58.01 5.51 15.04
N SER A 243 -59.16 4.88 15.32
CA SER A 243 -60.36 4.97 14.49
C SER A 243 -60.97 6.37 14.46
N LEU A 244 -61.00 7.07 15.60
CA LEU A 244 -61.46 8.46 15.70
C LEU A 244 -60.49 9.39 14.97
N ALA A 245 -59.18 9.17 15.12
CA ALA A 245 -58.17 9.96 14.42
C ALA A 245 -58.32 9.85 12.89
N GLU A 246 -58.54 8.65 12.35
CA GLU A 246 -58.71 8.42 10.91
C GLU A 246 -60.06 8.93 10.40
N ASN A 247 -61.17 8.50 11.01
CA ASN A 247 -62.51 8.75 10.50
C ASN A 247 -63.04 10.16 10.79
N GLN A 248 -62.62 10.78 11.90
CA GLN A 248 -63.17 12.06 12.37
C GLN A 248 -62.17 13.22 12.32
N LEU A 249 -60.87 12.95 12.40
CA LEU A 249 -59.79 13.96 12.38
C LEU A 249 -58.94 13.94 11.10
N GLY A 250 -59.16 12.97 10.20
CA GLY A 250 -58.43 12.86 8.94
C GLY A 250 -56.93 12.56 9.11
N ILE A 251 -56.53 12.00 10.24
CA ILE A 251 -55.15 11.60 10.56
C ILE A 251 -54.97 10.13 10.16
N PRO A 252 -54.13 9.80 9.16
CA PRO A 252 -53.96 8.42 8.69
C PRO A 252 -53.45 7.50 9.79
N ARG A 253 -54.09 6.33 9.95
CA ARG A 253 -53.71 5.34 10.96
C ARG A 253 -52.34 4.71 10.65
N LEU A 254 -51.30 5.09 11.40
CA LEU A 254 -49.94 4.56 11.20
C LEU A 254 -49.59 3.40 12.14
N LEU A 255 -50.28 3.29 13.27
CA LEU A 255 -50.05 2.27 14.30
C LEU A 255 -51.25 1.34 14.40
N ASP A 256 -50.99 0.10 14.79
CA ASP A 256 -52.01 -0.87 15.16
C ASP A 256 -51.98 -1.09 16.69
N PRO A 257 -53.12 -1.34 17.36
CA PRO A 257 -53.15 -1.48 18.82
C PRO A 257 -52.20 -2.56 19.36
N GLU A 258 -52.00 -3.64 18.60
CA GLU A 258 -51.08 -4.73 18.92
C GLU A 258 -49.60 -4.31 18.88
N ASP A 259 -49.25 -3.27 18.13
CA ASP A 259 -47.89 -2.73 18.04
C ASP A 259 -47.55 -1.81 19.23
N VAL A 260 -48.56 -1.36 19.97
CA VAL A 260 -48.44 -0.41 21.08
C VAL A 260 -48.70 -1.07 22.44
N ASP A 261 -49.64 -2.02 22.52
CA ASP A 261 -49.93 -2.77 23.75
C ASP A 261 -48.89 -3.88 24.03
N VAL A 262 -47.63 -3.48 24.09
CA VAL A 262 -46.46 -4.30 24.41
C VAL A 262 -45.67 -3.67 25.56
N ASP A 263 -44.79 -4.43 26.23
CA ASP A 263 -44.07 -3.92 27.41
C ASP A 263 -43.17 -2.72 27.14
N LYS A 264 -42.62 -2.63 25.92
CA LYS A 264 -41.73 -1.55 25.49
C LYS A 264 -42.06 -1.14 24.05
N PRO A 265 -43.12 -0.33 23.85
CA PRO A 265 -43.49 0.11 22.52
C PRO A 265 -42.39 1.00 21.94
N ASP A 266 -42.24 0.95 20.61
CA ASP A 266 -41.17 1.66 19.92
C ASP A 266 -41.39 3.18 19.93
N GLU A 267 -40.47 3.91 20.56
CA GLU A 267 -40.62 5.35 20.73
C GLU A 267 -40.65 6.12 19.40
N LYS A 268 -39.92 5.65 18.39
CA LYS A 268 -39.86 6.32 17.09
C LYS A 268 -41.20 6.20 16.37
N SER A 269 -41.82 5.03 16.44
CA SER A 269 -43.13 4.77 15.83
C SER A 269 -44.23 5.58 16.51
N ILE A 270 -44.23 5.65 17.86
CA ILE A 270 -45.15 6.53 18.62
C ILE A 270 -44.92 8.00 18.26
N MET A 271 -43.67 8.48 18.30
CA MET A 271 -43.35 9.87 17.94
C MET A 271 -43.81 10.23 16.52
N THR A 272 -43.64 9.31 15.56
CA THR A 272 -44.05 9.50 14.17
C THR A 272 -45.56 9.71 14.06
N TYR A 273 -46.34 8.92 14.82
CA TYR A 273 -47.79 9.03 14.81
C TYR A 273 -48.29 10.25 15.58
N VAL A 274 -47.77 10.52 16.78
CA VAL A 274 -48.12 11.70 17.58
C VAL A 274 -47.81 13.00 16.84
N ALA A 275 -46.71 13.05 16.09
CA ALA A 275 -46.39 14.21 15.27
C ALA A 275 -47.42 14.46 14.14
N GLN A 276 -48.25 13.48 13.74
CA GLN A 276 -49.37 13.73 12.82
C GLN A 276 -50.48 14.53 13.50
N PHE A 277 -50.78 14.27 14.77
CA PHE A 277 -51.74 15.07 15.53
C PHE A 277 -51.28 16.53 15.62
N LEU A 278 -50.00 16.77 15.93
CA LEU A 278 -49.42 18.11 15.92
C LEU A 278 -49.49 18.78 14.54
N LYS A 279 -49.25 18.02 13.47
CA LYS A 279 -49.30 18.52 12.08
C LYS A 279 -50.70 18.98 11.69
N HIS A 280 -51.71 18.21 12.04
CA HIS A 280 -53.10 18.49 11.70
C HIS A 280 -53.73 19.53 12.66
N TYR A 281 -53.34 19.49 13.94
CA TYR A 281 -53.92 20.30 15.01
C TYR A 281 -52.83 20.93 15.91
N PRO A 282 -52.11 21.96 15.45
CA PRO A 282 -51.01 22.55 16.22
C PRO A 282 -51.46 23.26 17.50
N ASN A 283 -52.67 23.82 17.54
CA ASN A 283 -53.27 24.49 18.70
C ASN A 283 -54.69 23.94 18.99
N PRO A 284 -54.83 22.89 19.81
CA PRO A 284 -56.11 22.22 20.09
C PRO A 284 -57.16 23.09 20.81
N GLY A 285 -56.78 24.28 21.33
CA GLY A 285 -57.68 25.22 22.01
C GLY A 285 -58.33 26.28 21.11
N HIS A 286 -57.99 26.35 19.83
CA HIS A 286 -58.63 27.24 18.86
C HIS A 286 -59.53 26.40 17.94
N SER A 287 -60.83 26.43 18.19
CA SER A 287 -61.84 25.74 17.39
C SER A 287 -61.67 26.08 15.89
N GLU A 288 -61.83 25.10 14.99
CA GLU A 288 -61.73 25.27 13.52
C GLU A 288 -62.69 26.34 12.94
N ALA A 289 -63.65 26.82 13.74
CA ALA A 289 -64.50 27.96 13.40
C ALA A 289 -63.76 29.33 13.44
N ASP A 290 -62.64 29.44 14.16
CA ASP A 290 -61.92 30.71 14.40
C ASP A 290 -60.74 30.88 13.43
N GLY A 291 -60.08 29.81 12.98
CA GLY A 291 -58.99 29.90 11.99
C GLY A 291 -59.45 30.42 10.62
N GLN A 292 -60.70 30.15 10.23
CA GLN A 292 -61.31 30.75 9.04
C GLN A 292 -61.72 32.20 9.27
N GLN A 293 -62.00 32.60 10.51
CA GLN A 293 -62.32 33.98 10.88
C GLN A 293 -61.04 34.81 10.94
N ASP A 294 -59.97 34.33 11.57
CA ASP A 294 -58.65 34.98 11.65
C ASP A 294 -57.99 35.09 10.27
N GLU A 295 -57.99 34.04 9.42
CA GLU A 295 -57.48 34.19 8.04
C GLU A 295 -58.34 35.16 7.21
N ARG A 296 -59.65 35.21 7.47
CA ARG A 296 -60.56 36.14 6.76
C ARG A 296 -60.39 37.57 7.27
N GLU A 297 -60.10 37.76 8.55
CA GLU A 297 -59.79 39.04 9.18
C GLU A 297 -58.39 39.54 8.80
N GLU A 298 -57.40 38.67 8.71
CA GLU A 298 -56.06 39.00 8.20
C GLU A 298 -56.13 39.39 6.71
N ARG A 299 -56.82 38.61 5.87
CA ARG A 299 -57.05 38.98 4.46
C ARG A 299 -57.87 40.26 4.33
N LYS A 300 -58.80 40.53 5.25
CA LYS A 300 -59.56 41.79 5.30
C LYS A 300 -58.63 42.96 5.67
N MET A 301 -57.77 42.79 6.67
CA MET A 301 -56.78 43.78 7.10
C MET A 301 -55.76 44.09 5.99
N LEU A 302 -55.25 43.08 5.28
CA LEU A 302 -54.35 43.25 4.14
C LEU A 302 -55.01 44.06 3.01
N ARG A 303 -56.29 43.79 2.73
CA ARG A 303 -57.07 44.54 1.72
C ARG A 303 -57.36 45.98 2.17
N GLU A 304 -57.74 46.20 3.42
CA GLU A 304 -57.96 47.54 3.98
C GLU A 304 -56.67 48.37 3.93
N LEU A 305 -55.54 47.79 4.29
CA LEU A 305 -54.25 48.45 4.22
C LEU A 305 -53.83 48.75 2.77
N LYS A 306 -54.13 47.86 1.82
CA LYS A 306 -53.93 48.12 0.39
C LYS A 306 -54.80 49.31 -0.08
N VAL A 307 -56.08 49.35 0.29
CA VAL A 307 -56.99 50.46 -0.04
C VAL A 307 -56.48 51.78 0.54
N PHE A 308 -55.98 51.74 1.78
CA PHE A 308 -55.32 52.88 2.41
C PHE A 308 -54.11 53.36 1.58
N LEU A 309 -53.24 52.45 1.13
CA LEU A 309 -52.09 52.82 0.28
C LEU A 309 -52.51 53.39 -1.08
N ASP A 310 -53.52 52.80 -1.72
CA ASP A 310 -54.08 53.31 -3.00
C ASP A 310 -54.76 54.68 -2.81
N GLN A 311 -55.28 54.98 -1.62
CA GLN A 311 -55.80 56.30 -1.26
C GLN A 311 -54.66 57.30 -1.00
N LEU A 312 -53.66 56.90 -0.22
CA LEU A 312 -52.46 57.68 0.08
C LEU A 312 -51.71 58.06 -1.21
N GLU A 313 -51.59 57.13 -2.16
CA GLU A 313 -51.00 57.39 -3.48
C GLU A 313 -51.72 58.51 -4.23
N ARG A 314 -53.06 58.48 -4.24
CA ARG A 314 -53.90 59.51 -4.90
C ARG A 314 -53.80 60.85 -4.20
N GLU A 315 -53.69 60.87 -2.88
CA GLU A 315 -53.50 62.10 -2.09
C GLU A 315 -52.13 62.71 -2.33
N VAL A 316 -51.06 61.90 -2.33
CA VAL A 316 -49.71 62.33 -2.69
C VAL A 316 -49.68 62.92 -4.10
N LEU A 317 -50.35 62.28 -5.07
CA LEU A 317 -50.49 62.77 -6.43
C LEU A 317 -51.17 64.14 -6.53
N ARG A 318 -52.23 64.34 -5.74
CA ARG A 318 -52.96 65.61 -5.70
C ARG A 318 -52.12 66.71 -5.06
N ALA A 319 -51.43 66.40 -3.96
CA ALA A 319 -50.53 67.31 -3.27
C ALA A 319 -49.36 67.75 -4.18
N GLN A 320 -48.77 66.82 -4.93
CA GLN A 320 -47.72 67.12 -5.92
C GLN A 320 -48.15 68.12 -7.00
N GLY A 321 -49.41 68.03 -7.46
CA GLY A 321 -49.97 68.91 -8.49
C GLY A 321 -50.43 70.27 -7.98
N SER A 322 -50.39 70.53 -6.67
CA SER A 322 -50.81 71.81 -6.08
C SER A 322 -49.78 72.92 -6.35
N GLU A 323 -50.23 74.15 -6.51
CA GLU A 323 -49.36 75.33 -6.58
C GLU A 323 -49.05 75.84 -5.17
N GLY A 324 -47.78 76.12 -4.88
CA GLY A 324 -47.31 76.53 -3.56
C GLY A 324 -45.81 76.81 -3.55
N ASN A 325 -45.32 77.52 -2.54
CA ASN A 325 -43.88 77.75 -2.37
C ASN A 325 -43.17 76.45 -1.94
N LEU A 326 -41.84 76.40 -2.10
CA LEU A 326 -41.07 75.17 -1.86
C LEU A 326 -41.14 74.70 -0.39
N THR A 327 -41.20 75.64 0.57
CA THR A 327 -41.29 75.34 2.01
C THR A 327 -42.57 74.60 2.34
N ASP A 328 -43.72 75.09 1.85
CA ASP A 328 -45.04 74.49 2.11
C ASP A 328 -45.14 73.10 1.46
N LYS A 329 -44.63 72.97 0.22
CA LYS A 329 -44.58 71.67 -0.48
C LYS A 329 -43.71 70.64 0.25
N TYR A 330 -42.59 71.07 0.82
CA TYR A 330 -41.72 70.17 1.58
C TYR A 330 -42.34 69.73 2.92
N GLN A 331 -43.04 70.63 3.61
CA GLN A 331 -43.80 70.30 4.82
C GLN A 331 -44.90 69.28 4.56
N GLU A 332 -45.66 69.47 3.47
CA GLU A 332 -46.70 68.54 3.05
C GLU A 332 -46.11 67.17 2.75
N PHE A 333 -45.02 67.09 1.97
CA PHE A 333 -44.28 65.86 1.71
C PHE A 333 -43.83 65.16 3.01
N LYS A 334 -43.25 65.90 3.96
CA LYS A 334 -42.79 65.36 5.25
C LYS A 334 -43.95 64.76 6.05
N SER A 335 -45.11 65.42 6.05
CA SER A 335 -46.30 64.91 6.72
C SER A 335 -46.76 63.56 6.13
N PHE A 336 -46.78 63.44 4.80
CA PHE A 336 -47.08 62.19 4.10
C PHE A 336 -46.03 61.11 4.37
N ARG A 337 -44.74 61.46 4.42
CA ARG A 337 -43.67 60.50 4.75
C ARG A 337 -43.76 59.97 6.16
N VAL A 338 -44.02 60.81 7.15
CA VAL A 338 -44.22 60.37 8.54
C VAL A 338 -45.44 59.44 8.62
N HIS A 339 -46.53 59.79 7.94
CA HIS A 339 -47.73 58.96 7.90
C HIS A 339 -47.48 57.59 7.25
N PHE A 340 -46.77 57.57 6.12
CA PHE A 340 -46.35 56.36 5.42
C PHE A 340 -45.43 55.49 6.30
N GLU A 341 -44.41 56.06 6.94
CA GLU A 341 -43.47 55.31 7.77
C GLU A 341 -44.11 54.76 9.05
N MET A 342 -44.99 55.54 9.68
CA MET A 342 -45.76 55.09 10.85
C MET A 342 -46.62 53.88 10.48
N LYS A 343 -47.31 53.93 9.34
CA LYS A 343 -48.12 52.81 8.85
C LYS A 343 -47.26 51.63 8.42
N ARG A 344 -46.11 51.87 7.79
CA ARG A 344 -45.17 50.83 7.39
C ARG A 344 -44.71 50.02 8.61
N LYS A 345 -44.23 50.69 9.66
CA LYS A 345 -43.82 50.04 10.92
C LYS A 345 -44.93 49.21 11.57
N GLN A 346 -46.17 49.69 11.50
CA GLN A 346 -47.34 48.96 12.01
C GLN A 346 -47.67 47.72 11.17
N SER A 347 -47.36 47.74 9.87
CA SER A 347 -47.69 46.67 8.92
C SER A 347 -46.55 45.73 8.55
N GLU A 348 -45.32 46.03 8.95
CA GLU A 348 -44.11 45.26 8.62
C GLU A 348 -44.18 43.77 9.03
N PRO A 349 -44.79 43.40 10.19
CA PRO A 349 -45.01 41.99 10.53
C PRO A 349 -45.95 41.26 9.55
N LEU A 350 -46.91 41.97 8.95
CA LEU A 350 -47.94 41.42 8.06
C LEU A 350 -47.40 41.11 6.64
N LEU A 351 -46.22 41.64 6.31
CA LEU A 351 -45.51 41.41 5.05
C LEU A 351 -44.49 40.27 5.13
N GLN A 352 -44.34 39.63 6.30
CA GLN A 352 -43.52 38.43 6.42
C GLN A 352 -44.20 37.27 5.68
N PRO A 353 -43.46 36.45 4.91
CA PRO A 353 -44.04 35.32 4.20
C PRO A 353 -44.74 34.39 5.18
N ILE A 354 -46.05 34.18 4.98
CA ILE A 354 -46.83 33.21 5.78
C ILE A 354 -46.36 31.77 5.47
N SER A 355 -45.72 31.55 4.31
CA SER A 355 -45.23 30.24 3.87
C SER A 355 -43.71 30.06 4.06
N ARG A 356 -43.31 28.82 4.39
CA ARG A 356 -41.91 28.38 4.50
C ARG A 356 -41.11 28.42 3.19
N GLU A 357 -41.78 28.55 2.05
CA GLU A 357 -41.12 28.72 0.74
C GLU A 357 -40.63 30.16 0.51
N GLY A 358 -40.87 31.08 1.44
CA GLY A 358 -40.58 32.51 1.26
C GLY A 358 -41.52 33.18 0.25
N LYS A 359 -42.60 32.50 -0.17
CA LYS A 359 -43.59 33.04 -1.11
C LYS A 359 -44.69 33.77 -0.34
N LEU A 360 -44.96 34.99 -0.79
CA LEU A 360 -46.06 35.83 -0.30
C LEU A 360 -47.41 35.30 -0.81
N SER A 361 -48.46 35.45 -0.01
CA SER A 361 -49.83 35.26 -0.52
C SER A 361 -50.15 36.30 -1.61
N VAL A 362 -51.19 36.07 -2.42
CA VAL A 362 -51.61 37.04 -3.46
C VAL A 362 -51.92 38.41 -2.83
N ASP A 363 -52.63 38.44 -1.71
CA ASP A 363 -52.97 39.68 -1.00
C ASP A 363 -51.72 40.35 -0.40
N GLN A 364 -50.77 39.57 0.14
CA GLN A 364 -49.48 40.10 0.62
C GLN A 364 -48.60 40.64 -0.51
N ALA A 365 -48.58 39.98 -1.68
CA ALA A 365 -47.84 40.42 -2.85
C ALA A 365 -48.43 41.72 -3.43
N LEU A 366 -49.76 41.82 -3.52
CA LEU A 366 -50.46 43.03 -3.94
C LEU A 366 -50.25 44.18 -2.95
N LEU A 367 -50.24 43.89 -1.65
CA LEU A 367 -49.93 44.87 -0.61
C LEU A 367 -48.47 45.33 -0.71
N LYS A 368 -47.51 44.40 -0.85
CA LYS A 368 -46.09 44.71 -1.06
C LYS A 368 -45.90 45.58 -2.29
N GLN A 369 -46.56 45.26 -3.40
CA GLN A 369 -46.54 46.07 -4.61
C GLN A 369 -47.12 47.48 -4.37
N ALA A 370 -48.20 47.62 -3.60
CA ALA A 370 -48.76 48.93 -3.24
C ALA A 370 -47.79 49.75 -2.37
N TRP A 371 -47.12 49.09 -1.41
CA TRP A 371 -46.05 49.72 -0.62
C TRP A 371 -44.90 50.20 -1.49
N GLU A 372 -44.44 49.36 -2.43
CA GLU A 372 -43.38 49.71 -3.37
C GLU A 372 -43.78 50.88 -4.28
N ARG A 373 -45.02 50.91 -4.78
CA ARG A 373 -45.54 52.03 -5.59
C ARG A 373 -45.57 53.35 -4.83
N VAL A 374 -46.16 53.37 -3.62
CA VAL A 374 -46.20 54.58 -2.80
C VAL A 374 -44.80 55.01 -2.37
N SER A 375 -43.94 54.06 -2.00
CA SER A 375 -42.53 54.31 -1.68
C SER A 375 -41.80 54.97 -2.85
N ALA A 376 -41.91 54.40 -4.06
CA ALA A 376 -41.31 54.95 -5.27
C ALA A 376 -41.83 56.37 -5.55
N ARG A 377 -43.14 56.59 -5.42
CA ARG A 377 -43.75 57.91 -5.63
C ARG A 377 -43.27 58.95 -4.63
N LEU A 378 -43.11 58.58 -3.35
CA LEU A 378 -42.55 59.48 -2.32
C LEU A 378 -41.07 59.78 -2.59
N VAL A 379 -40.28 58.79 -3.03
CA VAL A 379 -38.87 58.99 -3.42
C VAL A 379 -38.75 59.94 -4.61
N GLU A 380 -39.58 59.76 -5.65
CA GLU A 380 -39.66 60.66 -6.81
C GLU A 380 -40.07 62.07 -6.41
N TRP A 381 -41.05 62.22 -5.50
CA TRP A 381 -41.44 63.53 -4.97
C TRP A 381 -40.25 64.21 -4.30
N HIS A 382 -39.55 63.46 -3.44
CA HIS A 382 -38.41 63.95 -2.70
C HIS A 382 -37.30 64.41 -3.65
N LEU A 383 -37.03 63.62 -4.69
CA LEU A 383 -36.04 63.95 -5.71
C LEU A 383 -36.40 65.27 -6.41
N HIS A 384 -37.66 65.43 -6.78
CA HIS A 384 -38.13 66.66 -7.44
C HIS A 384 -38.01 67.88 -6.52
N LEU A 385 -38.37 67.73 -5.24
CA LEU A 385 -38.25 68.80 -4.24
C LEU A 385 -36.77 69.18 -4.02
N ASP A 386 -35.88 68.19 -3.95
CA ASP A 386 -34.45 68.43 -3.78
C ASP A 386 -33.82 69.07 -5.03
N GLN A 387 -34.20 68.62 -6.22
CA GLN A 387 -33.75 69.22 -7.49
C GLN A 387 -34.23 70.67 -7.68
N SER A 388 -35.35 71.03 -7.04
CA SER A 388 -35.93 72.38 -7.09
C SER A 388 -35.21 73.39 -6.18
N LEU A 389 -34.20 72.96 -5.41
CA LEU A 389 -33.41 73.83 -4.55
C LEU A 389 -32.46 74.75 -5.34
N PRO A 390 -32.19 75.96 -4.85
CA PRO A 390 -31.39 76.96 -5.56
C PRO A 390 -29.89 76.60 -5.65
N GLY A 391 -29.27 77.02 -6.75
CA GLY A 391 -27.82 76.90 -7.00
C GLY A 391 -27.34 75.44 -7.00
N PRO A 392 -26.20 75.11 -6.35
CA PRO A 392 -25.63 73.76 -6.42
C PRO A 392 -26.42 72.72 -5.61
N LEU A 393 -27.37 73.13 -4.76
CA LEU A 393 -28.15 72.21 -3.92
C LEU A 393 -28.99 71.23 -4.74
N GLY A 394 -29.57 71.65 -5.86
CA GLY A 394 -30.31 70.75 -6.75
C GLY A 394 -29.44 69.61 -7.30
N GLY A 395 -28.17 69.92 -7.61
CA GLY A 395 -27.19 68.92 -8.03
C GLY A 395 -26.76 67.98 -6.90
N VAL A 396 -26.62 68.52 -5.67
CA VAL A 396 -26.32 67.73 -4.47
C VAL A 396 -27.45 66.75 -4.15
N GLY A 397 -28.71 67.21 -4.19
CA GLY A 397 -29.89 66.37 -3.98
C GLY A 397 -30.01 65.23 -5.00
N ALA A 398 -29.83 65.55 -6.29
CA ALA A 398 -29.85 64.54 -7.35
C ALA A 398 -28.69 63.54 -7.26
N TRP A 399 -27.52 63.95 -6.76
CA TRP A 399 -26.42 63.03 -6.47
C TRP A 399 -26.72 62.16 -5.24
N LEU A 400 -27.27 62.75 -4.18
CA LEU A 400 -27.56 62.07 -2.92
C LEU A 400 -28.60 60.96 -3.11
N HIS A 401 -29.67 61.22 -3.85
CA HIS A 401 -30.65 60.19 -4.22
C HIS A 401 -30.01 59.02 -4.99
N ARG A 402 -29.09 59.30 -5.92
CA ARG A 402 -28.37 58.24 -6.66
C ARG A 402 -27.51 57.39 -5.72
N ALA A 403 -26.78 58.02 -4.80
CA ALA A 403 -25.95 57.31 -3.82
C ALA A 403 -26.79 56.46 -2.85
N GLU A 404 -27.91 57.01 -2.34
CA GLU A 404 -28.82 56.28 -1.46
C GLU A 404 -29.50 55.10 -2.14
N THR A 405 -29.88 55.26 -3.41
CA THR A 405 -30.48 54.18 -4.20
C THR A 405 -29.52 53.00 -4.29
N LEU A 406 -28.24 53.26 -4.58
CA LEU A 406 -27.22 52.21 -4.66
C LEU A 406 -26.96 51.55 -3.30
N LEU A 407 -26.98 52.30 -2.20
CA LEU A 407 -26.83 51.74 -0.85
C LEU A 407 -27.98 50.83 -0.41
N ARG A 408 -29.20 51.11 -0.90
CA ARG A 408 -30.44 50.38 -0.56
C ARG A 408 -30.76 49.25 -1.54
N GLU A 409 -30.06 49.17 -2.66
CA GLU A 409 -30.34 48.17 -3.69
C GLU A 409 -29.88 46.78 -3.22
N ASP A 410 -30.83 45.84 -3.14
CA ASP A 410 -30.53 44.44 -2.89
C ASP A 410 -29.91 43.80 -4.12
N VAL A 411 -28.78 43.12 -3.93
CA VAL A 411 -28.13 42.39 -5.02
C VAL A 411 -28.93 41.12 -5.32
N SER A 412 -29.49 41.05 -6.54
CA SER A 412 -30.15 39.84 -7.03
C SER A 412 -29.14 38.73 -7.25
N LEU A 413 -29.13 37.72 -6.36
CA LEU A 413 -28.31 36.53 -6.52
C LEU A 413 -28.82 35.72 -7.73
N LYS A 414 -27.94 35.46 -8.69
CA LYS A 414 -28.26 34.65 -9.87
C LYS A 414 -27.99 33.18 -9.59
N ASN A 415 -28.57 32.29 -10.40
CA ASN A 415 -28.44 30.85 -10.23
C ASN A 415 -26.98 30.35 -10.40
N GLN A 416 -26.19 31.00 -11.26
CA GLN A 416 -24.78 30.66 -11.47
C GLN A 416 -23.86 31.60 -10.67
N PRO A 417 -22.79 31.09 -10.04
CA PRO A 417 -21.87 31.92 -9.26
C PRO A 417 -21.12 32.94 -10.12
N GLU A 418 -20.78 32.58 -11.36
CA GLU A 418 -20.11 33.47 -12.30
C GLU A 418 -20.96 34.70 -12.63
N ASP A 419 -22.23 34.48 -12.96
CA ASP A 419 -23.16 35.58 -13.26
C ASP A 419 -23.38 36.49 -12.04
N THR A 420 -23.36 35.92 -10.84
CA THR A 420 -23.48 36.66 -9.57
C THR A 420 -22.23 37.49 -9.30
N ALA A 421 -21.03 36.92 -9.51
CA ALA A 421 -19.76 37.66 -9.37
C ALA A 421 -19.66 38.81 -10.37
N ASN A 422 -20.12 38.61 -11.60
CA ASN A 422 -20.13 39.64 -12.64
C ASN A 422 -21.11 40.79 -12.32
N GLU A 423 -22.29 40.45 -11.79
CA GLU A 423 -23.26 41.46 -11.36
C GLU A 423 -22.76 42.27 -10.16
N LEU A 424 -22.17 41.59 -9.16
CA LEU A 424 -21.54 42.26 -8.01
C LEU A 424 -20.39 43.17 -8.43
N HIS A 425 -19.55 42.74 -9.38
CA HIS A 425 -18.46 43.56 -9.92
C HIS A 425 -19.00 44.83 -10.59
N ARG A 426 -20.02 44.70 -11.45
CA ARG A 426 -20.67 45.83 -12.10
C ARG A 426 -21.26 46.82 -11.09
N LYS A 427 -21.91 46.32 -10.03
CA LYS A 427 -22.48 47.14 -8.95
C LYS A 427 -21.40 47.85 -8.14
N LEU A 428 -20.33 47.15 -7.81
CA LEU A 428 -19.19 47.70 -7.11
C LEU A 428 -18.57 48.88 -7.88
N ASP A 429 -18.36 48.73 -9.19
CA ASP A 429 -17.81 49.79 -10.04
C ASP A 429 -18.75 51.00 -10.16
N GLN A 430 -20.05 50.76 -10.31
CA GLN A 430 -21.06 51.82 -10.32
C GLN A 430 -21.03 52.64 -9.02
N HIS A 431 -20.91 51.96 -7.89
CA HIS A 431 -20.90 52.63 -6.60
C HIS A 431 -19.59 53.40 -6.36
N LYS A 432 -18.44 52.82 -6.75
CA LYS A 432 -17.15 53.52 -6.76
C LYS A 432 -17.20 54.79 -7.61
N GLU A 433 -17.83 54.75 -8.77
CA GLU A 433 -17.96 55.91 -9.66
C GLU A 433 -18.80 57.03 -9.06
N VAL A 434 -19.96 56.71 -8.45
CA VAL A 434 -20.81 57.72 -7.80
C VAL A 434 -20.10 58.38 -6.62
N LEU A 435 -19.34 57.61 -5.84
CA LEU A 435 -18.63 58.10 -4.66
C LEU A 435 -17.40 58.97 -4.97
N LYS A 436 -16.84 58.92 -6.20
CA LYS A 436 -15.78 59.87 -6.62
C LYS A 436 -16.20 61.34 -6.52
N ASN A 437 -17.50 61.63 -6.62
CA ASN A 437 -18.03 62.99 -6.54
C ASN A 437 -18.42 63.41 -5.11
N LEU A 438 -18.30 62.54 -4.10
CA LEU A 438 -18.67 62.80 -2.70
C LEU A 438 -18.02 64.10 -2.19
N GLU A 439 -16.71 64.24 -2.34
CA GLU A 439 -15.98 65.41 -1.81
C GLU A 439 -16.28 66.68 -2.60
N LYS A 440 -16.57 66.56 -3.92
CA LYS A 440 -16.99 67.70 -4.75
C LYS A 440 -18.33 68.28 -4.28
N HIS A 441 -19.23 67.45 -3.77
CA HIS A 441 -20.53 67.88 -3.25
C HIS A 441 -20.47 68.32 -1.77
N ARG A 442 -19.51 67.79 -0.99
CA ARG A 442 -19.37 68.06 0.45
C ARG A 442 -19.06 69.52 0.77
N GLN A 443 -18.03 70.10 0.13
CA GLN A 443 -17.58 71.46 0.45
C GLN A 443 -18.65 72.53 0.15
N PRO A 444 -19.30 72.55 -1.02
CA PRO A 444 -20.38 73.49 -1.29
C PRO A 444 -21.58 73.31 -0.35
N PHE A 445 -21.93 72.05 -0.04
CA PHE A 445 -23.06 71.75 0.85
C PHE A 445 -22.82 72.27 2.28
N LEU A 446 -21.63 72.04 2.86
CA LEU A 446 -21.31 72.49 4.22
C LEU A 446 -21.34 74.01 4.34
N GLN A 447 -20.90 74.74 3.32
CA GLN A 447 -20.95 76.21 3.29
C GLN A 447 -22.41 76.69 3.29
N ILE A 448 -23.23 76.16 2.38
CA ILE A 448 -24.64 76.54 2.25
C ILE A 448 -25.46 76.14 3.49
N HIS A 449 -25.13 75.01 4.11
CA HIS A 449 -25.77 74.57 5.35
C HIS A 449 -25.55 75.56 6.51
N ARG A 450 -24.39 76.21 6.56
CA ARG A 450 -24.11 77.29 7.55
C ARG A 450 -24.85 78.58 7.19
N ASP A 451 -24.82 78.95 5.91
CA ASP A 451 -25.36 80.23 5.43
C ASP A 451 -26.90 80.25 5.38
N ARG A 452 -27.55 79.07 5.34
CA ARG A 452 -29.02 78.86 5.23
C ARG A 452 -29.67 79.53 4.01
N ALA A 453 -28.87 80.01 3.07
CA ALA A 453 -29.30 80.69 1.87
C ALA A 453 -28.31 80.44 0.72
N VAL A 454 -28.80 80.51 -0.51
CA VAL A 454 -27.97 80.46 -1.72
C VAL A 454 -28.23 81.72 -2.53
N ASN A 455 -27.20 82.53 -2.77
CA ASN A 455 -27.32 83.80 -3.51
C ASN A 455 -28.45 84.72 -2.98
N GLY A 456 -28.67 84.74 -1.66
CA GLY A 456 -29.72 85.53 -1.00
C GLY A 456 -31.11 84.89 -1.01
N VAL A 457 -31.30 83.73 -1.64
CA VAL A 457 -32.56 82.95 -1.57
C VAL A 457 -32.51 82.05 -0.33
N PRO A 458 -33.42 82.23 0.64
CA PRO A 458 -33.47 81.36 1.82
C PRO A 458 -33.85 79.93 1.42
N VAL A 459 -33.20 78.95 2.04
CA VAL A 459 -33.47 77.52 1.83
C VAL A 459 -34.37 77.01 2.95
N PRO A 460 -35.37 76.15 2.68
CA PRO A 460 -36.21 75.58 3.74
C PRO A 460 -35.34 74.85 4.79
N PRO A 461 -35.39 75.25 6.08
CA PRO A 461 -34.47 74.76 7.10
C PRO A 461 -34.62 73.26 7.36
N GLU A 462 -35.85 72.73 7.25
CA GLU A 462 -36.12 71.30 7.44
C GLU A 462 -35.57 70.44 6.30
N GLN A 463 -35.68 70.91 5.05
CA GLN A 463 -35.13 70.22 3.89
C GLN A 463 -33.59 70.23 3.90
N LEU A 464 -32.99 71.35 4.31
CA LEU A 464 -31.55 71.47 4.46
C LEU A 464 -30.99 70.52 5.53
N GLN A 465 -31.74 70.34 6.63
CA GLN A 465 -31.40 69.39 7.69
C GLN A 465 -31.57 67.93 7.24
N ASP A 466 -32.65 67.59 6.53
CA ASP A 466 -32.85 66.25 5.95
C ASP A 466 -31.71 65.87 4.98
N LEU A 467 -31.32 66.79 4.08
CA LEU A 467 -30.16 66.61 3.20
C LEU A 467 -28.88 66.35 3.99
N ALA A 468 -28.67 67.03 5.13
CA ALA A 468 -27.48 66.85 5.96
C ALA A 468 -27.45 65.47 6.64
N GLU A 469 -28.58 65.01 7.16
CA GLU A 469 -28.72 63.69 7.77
C GLU A 469 -28.46 62.57 6.75
N ARG A 470 -29.05 62.70 5.56
CA ARG A 470 -28.86 61.77 4.45
C ARG A 470 -27.43 61.78 3.92
N PHE A 471 -26.81 62.96 3.78
CA PHE A 471 -25.41 63.08 3.38
C PHE A 471 -24.46 62.40 4.38
N ASN A 472 -24.72 62.58 5.68
CA ASN A 472 -23.95 61.92 6.73
C ASN A 472 -24.13 60.40 6.69
N LEU A 473 -25.35 59.90 6.47
CA LEU A 473 -25.62 58.47 6.31
C LEU A 473 -24.87 57.86 5.13
N VAL A 474 -24.92 58.50 3.95
CA VAL A 474 -24.17 58.07 2.77
C VAL A 474 -22.67 58.08 3.08
N SER A 475 -22.16 59.15 3.69
CA SER A 475 -20.73 59.29 4.02
C SER A 475 -20.24 58.22 4.99
N SER A 476 -21.04 57.86 6.00
CA SER A 476 -20.65 56.86 7.01
C SER A 476 -20.85 55.42 6.52
N SER A 477 -21.86 55.15 5.70
CA SER A 477 -22.24 53.78 5.30
C SER A 477 -21.56 53.29 4.02
N SER A 478 -21.10 54.20 3.16
CA SER A 478 -20.55 53.85 1.84
C SER A 478 -19.33 52.95 1.90
N HIS A 479 -18.41 53.21 2.83
CA HIS A 479 -17.18 52.43 2.94
C HIS A 479 -17.46 50.98 3.36
N ALA A 480 -18.30 50.77 4.39
CA ALA A 480 -18.72 49.44 4.82
C ALA A 480 -19.47 48.68 3.71
N HIS A 481 -20.33 49.38 2.96
CA HIS A 481 -21.04 48.77 1.83
C HIS A 481 -20.10 48.33 0.71
N LEU A 482 -19.08 49.14 0.34
CA LEU A 482 -18.09 48.76 -0.67
C LEU A 482 -17.26 47.54 -0.24
N ILE A 483 -16.81 47.51 1.01
CA ILE A 483 -16.07 46.36 1.57
C ILE A 483 -16.93 45.09 1.49
N ARG A 484 -18.23 45.19 1.80
CA ARG A 484 -19.16 44.07 1.66
C ARG A 484 -19.27 43.63 0.21
N LEU A 485 -19.50 44.52 -0.74
CA LEU A 485 -19.59 44.15 -2.17
C LEU A 485 -18.31 43.49 -2.69
N GLU A 486 -17.12 44.01 -2.33
CA GLU A 486 -15.83 43.43 -2.70
C GLU A 486 -15.65 42.00 -2.18
N PHE A 487 -15.95 41.76 -0.91
CA PHE A 487 -15.87 40.42 -0.33
C PHE A 487 -16.84 39.44 -1.00
N TRP A 488 -18.09 39.86 -1.22
CA TRP A 488 -19.11 39.02 -1.84
C TRP A 488 -18.77 38.70 -3.30
N GLU A 489 -18.22 39.67 -4.03
CA GLU A 489 -17.76 39.49 -5.41
C GLU A 489 -16.61 38.47 -5.49
N MET A 490 -15.59 38.60 -4.65
CA MET A 490 -14.49 37.64 -4.55
C MET A 490 -14.95 36.24 -4.14
N LYS A 491 -15.90 36.15 -3.21
CA LYS A 491 -16.48 34.89 -2.75
C LYS A 491 -17.14 34.13 -3.91
N TYR A 492 -18.00 34.80 -4.67
CA TYR A 492 -18.67 34.18 -5.80
C TYR A 492 -17.72 33.90 -6.97
N ARG A 493 -16.66 34.70 -7.14
CA ARG A 493 -15.62 34.45 -8.15
C ARG A 493 -14.84 33.17 -7.86
N LEU A 494 -14.44 32.95 -6.61
CA LEU A 494 -13.81 31.69 -6.20
C LEU A 494 -14.76 30.50 -6.40
N MET A 495 -16.03 30.67 -6.04
CA MET A 495 -17.03 29.61 -6.21
C MET A 495 -17.25 29.25 -7.69
N ALA A 496 -17.28 30.25 -8.59
CA ALA A 496 -17.33 30.03 -10.03
C ALA A 496 -16.11 29.27 -10.54
N PHE A 497 -14.91 29.65 -10.07
CA PHE A 497 -13.66 28.97 -10.43
C PHE A 497 -13.66 27.50 -9.99
N LEU A 498 -14.07 27.22 -8.75
CA LEU A 498 -14.19 25.84 -8.23
C LEU A 498 -15.22 25.02 -9.00
N MET A 499 -16.35 25.61 -9.41
CA MET A 499 -17.33 24.92 -10.27
C MET A 499 -16.78 24.60 -11.67
N LEU A 500 -16.04 25.54 -12.28
CA LEU A 500 -15.38 25.30 -13.57
C LEU A 500 -14.38 24.15 -13.46
N ALA A 501 -13.58 24.16 -12.39
CA ALA A 501 -12.60 23.13 -12.06
C ALA A 501 -13.25 21.73 -11.93
N GLU A 502 -14.33 21.62 -11.16
CA GLU A 502 -15.11 20.38 -11.00
C GLU A 502 -15.72 19.92 -12.33
N SER A 503 -16.25 20.83 -13.14
CA SER A 503 -16.82 20.53 -14.45
C SER A 503 -15.77 19.97 -15.41
N LYS A 504 -14.60 20.60 -15.48
CA LYS A 504 -13.47 20.12 -16.29
C LYS A 504 -12.96 18.77 -15.81
N LEU A 505 -12.82 18.59 -14.50
CA LEU A 505 -12.42 17.31 -13.94
C LEU A 505 -13.37 16.17 -14.34
N LYS A 506 -14.69 16.38 -14.21
CA LYS A 506 -15.70 15.41 -14.66
C LYS A 506 -15.59 15.07 -16.15
N SER A 507 -15.18 16.04 -16.98
CA SER A 507 -14.97 15.81 -18.42
C SER A 507 -13.72 14.98 -18.75
N TRP A 508 -12.75 14.90 -17.83
CA TRP A 508 -11.51 14.13 -18.03
C TRP A 508 -11.50 12.77 -17.34
N ILE A 509 -12.24 12.59 -16.24
CA ILE A 509 -12.39 11.30 -15.55
C ILE A 509 -13.58 10.52 -16.13
N ILE A 510 -13.65 10.45 -17.46
CA ILE A 510 -14.61 9.61 -18.18
C ILE A 510 -13.97 8.26 -18.52
N LYS A 511 -14.78 7.29 -18.97
CA LYS A 511 -14.24 6.11 -19.63
C LYS A 511 -13.60 6.51 -20.96
N TYR A 512 -12.43 5.94 -21.23
CA TYR A 512 -11.58 6.39 -22.32
C TYR A 512 -11.93 5.74 -23.67
N GLY A 513 -11.74 6.50 -24.74
CA GLY A 513 -11.91 5.99 -26.11
C GLY A 513 -10.66 5.27 -26.62
N ARG A 514 -10.53 5.21 -27.95
CA ARG A 514 -9.30 4.73 -28.60
C ARG A 514 -8.15 5.74 -28.40
N ARG A 515 -6.92 5.27 -28.64
CA ARG A 515 -5.67 6.03 -28.50
C ARG A 515 -5.79 7.50 -28.91
N ASP A 516 -6.16 7.80 -30.16
CA ASP A 516 -6.23 9.17 -30.68
C ASP A 516 -7.19 10.08 -29.89
N SER A 517 -8.29 9.51 -29.38
CA SER A 517 -9.25 10.24 -28.54
C SER A 517 -8.67 10.56 -27.16
N VAL A 518 -7.86 9.65 -26.60
CA VAL A 518 -7.15 9.86 -25.33
C VAL A 518 -6.01 10.88 -25.50
N GLU A 519 -5.30 10.86 -26.62
CA GLU A 519 -4.28 11.85 -26.96
C GLU A 519 -4.89 13.26 -27.05
N LEU A 520 -6.05 13.40 -27.71
CA LEU A 520 -6.79 14.67 -27.77
C LEU A 520 -7.25 15.15 -26.39
N LEU A 521 -7.68 14.22 -25.53
CA LEU A 521 -8.11 14.53 -24.16
C LEU A 521 -6.92 15.03 -23.32
N LEU A 522 -5.75 14.39 -23.45
CA LEU A 522 -4.51 14.83 -22.81
C LEU A 522 -4.07 16.21 -23.31
N GLN A 523 -4.14 16.47 -24.61
CA GLN A 523 -3.83 17.79 -25.16
C GLN A 523 -4.79 18.88 -24.62
N THR A 524 -6.07 18.55 -24.51
CA THR A 524 -7.09 19.44 -23.93
C THR A 524 -6.77 19.74 -22.46
N TYR A 525 -6.37 18.72 -21.69
CA TYR A 525 -5.91 18.87 -20.31
C TYR A 525 -4.68 19.79 -20.22
N LEU A 526 -3.63 19.54 -21.01
CA LEU A 526 -2.39 20.33 -20.98
C LEU A 526 -2.63 21.79 -21.35
N THR A 527 -3.44 22.03 -22.39
CA THR A 527 -3.77 23.39 -22.84
C THR A 527 -4.52 24.16 -21.75
N PHE A 528 -5.45 23.51 -21.05
CA PHE A 528 -6.21 24.15 -19.97
C PHE A 528 -5.36 24.34 -18.71
N VAL A 529 -4.68 23.31 -18.24
CA VAL A 529 -3.96 23.34 -16.96
C VAL A 529 -2.65 24.11 -17.05
N GLU A 530 -1.80 23.77 -18.02
CA GLU A 530 -0.48 24.38 -18.19
C GLU A 530 -0.59 25.66 -19.02
N GLY A 531 -1.30 25.61 -20.15
CA GLY A 531 -1.43 26.75 -21.07
C GLY A 531 -2.14 27.95 -20.45
N GLN A 532 -3.21 27.74 -19.65
CA GLN A 532 -3.90 28.83 -18.96
C GLN A 532 -3.35 29.11 -17.56
N ARG A 533 -2.30 28.41 -17.11
CA ARG A 533 -1.75 28.52 -15.75
C ARG A 533 -2.81 28.37 -14.67
N PHE A 534 -3.64 27.33 -14.81
CA PHE A 534 -4.87 27.14 -14.03
C PHE A 534 -4.66 27.20 -12.51
N PHE A 535 -3.60 26.55 -11.99
CA PHE A 535 -3.32 26.58 -10.55
C PHE A 535 -2.91 27.98 -10.05
N ASP A 536 -2.20 28.76 -10.86
CA ASP A 536 -1.78 30.12 -10.49
C ASP A 536 -2.98 31.07 -10.43
N GLN A 537 -3.99 30.86 -11.29
CA GLN A 537 -5.23 31.64 -11.26
C GLN A 537 -6.00 31.42 -9.95
N TYR A 538 -6.07 30.18 -9.45
CA TYR A 538 -6.67 29.90 -8.15
C TYR A 538 -5.94 30.66 -7.03
N GLU A 539 -4.61 30.57 -6.97
CA GLU A 539 -3.84 31.20 -5.90
C GLU A 539 -4.02 32.73 -5.90
N MET A 540 -4.11 33.34 -7.08
CA MET A 540 -4.44 34.76 -7.23
C MET A 540 -5.83 35.08 -6.66
N ILE A 541 -6.88 34.39 -7.13
CA ILE A 541 -8.27 34.62 -6.69
C ILE A 541 -8.43 34.38 -5.19
N TYR A 542 -7.82 33.32 -4.66
CA TYR A 542 -7.89 32.97 -3.24
C TYR A 542 -7.15 33.98 -2.36
N SER A 543 -5.99 34.49 -2.81
CA SER A 543 -5.25 35.55 -2.13
C SER A 543 -6.07 36.85 -2.05
N ASP A 544 -6.74 37.22 -3.15
CA ASP A 544 -7.60 38.40 -3.20
C ASP A 544 -8.86 38.23 -2.33
N LEU A 545 -9.48 37.05 -2.33
CA LEU A 545 -10.57 36.71 -1.41
C LEU A 545 -10.10 36.84 0.05
N LYS A 546 -8.95 36.28 0.40
CA LYS A 546 -8.42 36.35 1.77
C LYS A 546 -8.21 37.81 2.20
N ARG A 547 -7.61 38.63 1.34
CA ARG A 547 -7.41 40.06 1.61
C ARG A 547 -8.74 40.79 1.80
N SER A 548 -9.73 40.56 0.93
CA SER A 548 -11.06 41.17 1.05
C SER A 548 -11.81 40.71 2.31
N ALA A 549 -11.68 39.44 2.69
CA ALA A 549 -12.26 38.86 3.90
C ALA A 549 -11.66 39.47 5.18
N GLU A 550 -10.34 39.67 5.21
CA GLU A 550 -9.66 40.31 6.35
C GLU A 550 -10.14 41.76 6.56
N VAL A 551 -10.37 42.51 5.48
CA VAL A 551 -10.93 43.88 5.55
C VAL A 551 -12.40 43.84 5.98
N TYR A 552 -13.19 42.90 5.45
CA TYR A 552 -14.59 42.72 5.81
C TYR A 552 -14.79 42.41 7.29
N ILE A 553 -14.04 41.46 7.86
CA ILE A 553 -14.12 41.08 9.27
C ILE A 553 -13.77 42.25 10.21
N LYS A 554 -12.85 43.13 9.79
CA LYS A 554 -12.45 44.31 10.58
C LYS A 554 -13.45 45.46 10.54
N SER A 555 -14.50 45.37 9.71
CA SER A 555 -15.54 46.40 9.63
C SER A 555 -16.60 46.23 10.72
N ASP A 556 -17.10 47.33 11.29
CA ASP A 556 -18.09 47.35 12.39
C ASP A 556 -19.39 46.57 12.09
N SER A 557 -19.68 46.31 10.81
CA SER A 557 -20.87 45.60 10.35
C SER A 557 -20.79 44.06 10.38
N ALA A 558 -19.63 43.46 10.67
CA ALA A 558 -19.37 42.03 10.41
C ALA A 558 -18.95 41.18 11.63
N VAL A 559 -19.04 41.72 12.86
CA VAL A 559 -18.53 41.04 14.07
C VAL A 559 -19.21 39.67 14.32
N GLU A 560 -20.51 39.54 14.01
CA GLU A 560 -21.25 38.28 14.14
C GLU A 560 -20.98 37.30 12.97
N GLU A 561 -20.48 37.78 11.82
CA GLU A 561 -20.24 36.98 10.61
C GLU A 561 -18.80 36.45 10.51
N ALA A 562 -17.88 36.91 11.36
CA ALA A 562 -16.45 36.60 11.30
C ALA A 562 -16.14 35.09 11.38
N GLU A 563 -16.88 34.35 12.22
CA GLU A 563 -16.74 32.89 12.33
C GLU A 563 -17.21 32.19 11.05
N GLY A 564 -18.28 32.69 10.43
CA GLY A 564 -18.80 32.20 9.16
C GLY A 564 -17.84 32.42 7.98
N VAL A 565 -17.21 33.59 7.91
CA VAL A 565 -16.21 33.92 6.88
C VAL A 565 -14.95 33.07 7.05
N SER A 566 -14.44 32.91 8.27
CA SER A 566 -13.28 32.05 8.55
C SER A 566 -13.54 30.59 8.17
N LYS A 567 -14.75 30.10 8.46
CA LYS A 567 -15.17 28.77 8.04
C LYS A 567 -15.22 28.64 6.52
N LEU A 568 -15.77 29.63 5.81
CA LEU A 568 -15.83 29.63 4.35
C LEU A 568 -14.43 29.53 3.72
N LEU A 569 -13.45 30.29 4.22
CA LEU A 569 -12.08 30.22 3.73
C LEU A 569 -11.46 28.83 3.95
N CYS A 570 -11.70 28.22 5.12
CA CYS A 570 -11.23 26.88 5.44
C CYS A 570 -11.87 25.82 4.52
N ASP A 571 -13.19 25.91 4.33
CA ASP A 571 -13.95 24.99 3.46
C ASP A 571 -13.48 25.10 2.02
N ALA A 572 -13.30 26.32 1.50
CA ALA A 572 -12.79 26.56 0.14
C ALA A 572 -11.36 26.03 -0.06
N SER A 573 -10.47 26.27 0.91
CA SER A 573 -9.11 25.73 0.87
C SER A 573 -9.09 24.19 0.90
N SER A 574 -10.00 23.57 1.66
CA SER A 574 -10.11 22.12 1.72
C SER A 574 -10.67 21.53 0.42
N GLN A 575 -11.70 22.15 -0.14
CA GLN A 575 -12.26 21.76 -1.44
C GLN A 575 -11.20 21.85 -2.54
N TRP A 576 -10.45 22.95 -2.60
CA TRP A 576 -9.37 23.10 -3.57
C TRP A 576 -8.28 22.06 -3.41
N ARG A 577 -7.85 21.75 -2.19
CA ARG A 577 -6.81 20.73 -1.97
C ARG A 577 -7.17 19.39 -2.59
N ASN A 578 -8.42 18.95 -2.39
CA ASN A 578 -8.91 17.69 -2.95
C ASN A 578 -9.01 17.78 -4.48
N LEU A 579 -9.63 18.85 -4.97
CA LEU A 579 -9.82 19.06 -6.41
C LEU A 579 -8.50 19.18 -7.16
N ALA A 580 -7.52 19.87 -6.59
CA ALA A 580 -6.19 20.05 -7.15
C ALA A 580 -5.36 18.76 -7.15
N LEU A 581 -5.62 17.81 -6.25
CA LEU A 581 -5.02 16.48 -6.29
C LEU A 581 -5.63 15.64 -7.42
N GLU A 582 -6.96 15.63 -7.55
CA GLU A 582 -7.66 14.90 -8.60
C GLU A 582 -7.34 15.46 -10.00
N VAL A 583 -7.28 16.79 -10.16
CA VAL A 583 -6.87 17.40 -11.44
C VAL A 583 -5.45 16.98 -11.79
N ARG A 584 -4.51 16.93 -10.83
CA ARG A 584 -3.13 16.49 -11.11
C ARG A 584 -3.04 15.01 -11.48
N SER A 585 -3.87 14.14 -10.90
CA SER A 585 -3.83 12.70 -11.17
C SER A 585 -4.37 12.34 -12.56
N VAL A 586 -5.24 13.16 -13.14
CA VAL A 586 -5.77 12.98 -14.51
C VAL A 586 -4.65 12.82 -15.52
N ARG A 587 -3.60 13.65 -15.46
CA ARG A 587 -2.46 13.55 -16.37
C ARG A 587 -1.82 12.16 -16.33
N SER A 588 -1.51 11.68 -15.14
CA SER A 588 -0.89 10.36 -14.94
C SER A 588 -1.77 9.24 -15.49
N MET A 589 -3.08 9.31 -15.26
CA MET A 589 -4.03 8.31 -15.77
C MET A 589 -4.09 8.32 -17.30
N LEU A 590 -4.14 9.50 -17.93
CA LEU A 590 -4.15 9.61 -19.39
C LEU A 590 -2.85 9.11 -20.02
N GLU A 591 -1.69 9.45 -19.44
CA GLU A 591 -0.38 8.95 -19.87
C GLU A 591 -0.28 7.43 -19.69
N GLU A 592 -0.80 6.87 -18.60
CA GLU A 592 -0.83 5.43 -18.35
C GLU A 592 -1.71 4.67 -19.36
N VAL A 593 -2.89 5.22 -19.68
CA VAL A 593 -3.78 4.66 -20.71
C VAL A 593 -3.09 4.67 -22.08
N LEU A 594 -2.41 5.76 -22.44
CA LEU A 594 -1.65 5.84 -23.70
C LEU A 594 -0.49 4.85 -23.75
N SER A 595 0.25 4.70 -22.65
CA SER A 595 1.33 3.70 -22.55
C SER A 595 0.79 2.28 -22.71
N ASN A 596 -0.36 1.96 -22.13
CA ASN A 596 -1.00 0.66 -22.31
C ASN A 596 -1.51 0.45 -23.74
N TRP A 597 -2.02 1.49 -24.41
CA TRP A 597 -2.36 1.41 -25.84
C TRP A 597 -1.14 1.13 -26.73
N GLU A 598 0.00 1.76 -26.44
CA GLU A 598 1.25 1.52 -27.17
C GLU A 598 1.77 0.10 -26.94
N LYS A 599 1.81 -0.36 -25.68
CA LYS A 599 2.20 -1.73 -25.32
C LYS A 599 1.27 -2.76 -25.95
N TYR A 600 -0.04 -2.57 -25.86
CA TYR A 600 -1.04 -3.47 -26.44
C TYR A 600 -0.90 -3.54 -27.96
N GLY A 601 -0.84 -2.39 -28.64
CA GLY A 601 -0.68 -2.34 -30.09
C GLY A 601 0.63 -3.00 -30.57
N GLY A 602 1.74 -2.71 -29.89
CA GLY A 602 3.05 -3.29 -30.22
C GLY A 602 3.10 -4.81 -30.01
N THR A 603 2.60 -5.30 -28.87
CA THR A 603 2.59 -6.73 -28.54
C THR A 603 1.61 -7.52 -29.40
N VAL A 604 0.44 -6.97 -29.72
CA VAL A 604 -0.51 -7.60 -30.65
C VAL A 604 0.11 -7.75 -32.03
N ALA A 605 0.73 -6.69 -32.56
CA ALA A 605 1.33 -6.72 -33.89
C ALA A 605 2.47 -7.75 -33.99
N SER A 606 3.37 -7.77 -33.00
CA SER A 606 4.49 -8.72 -32.98
C SER A 606 4.02 -10.16 -32.76
N LEU A 607 3.10 -10.39 -31.81
CA LEU A 607 2.60 -11.71 -31.48
C LEU A 607 1.78 -12.30 -32.63
N GLN A 608 0.99 -11.50 -33.32
CA GLN A 608 0.20 -11.97 -34.46
C GLN A 608 1.10 -12.42 -35.61
N ALA A 609 2.13 -11.63 -35.96
CA ALA A 609 3.11 -12.02 -36.99
C ALA A 609 3.83 -13.32 -36.59
N TRP A 610 4.27 -13.42 -35.33
CA TRP A 610 4.92 -14.63 -34.85
C TRP A 610 3.99 -15.85 -34.84
N LEU A 611 2.71 -15.70 -34.48
CA LEU A 611 1.73 -16.78 -34.50
C LEU A 611 1.53 -17.34 -35.93
N GLU A 612 1.51 -16.48 -36.94
CA GLU A 612 1.40 -16.88 -38.34
C GLU A 612 2.62 -17.71 -38.79
N ASP A 613 3.84 -17.24 -38.45
CA ASP A 613 5.08 -17.97 -38.72
C ASP A 613 5.12 -19.31 -37.95
N ALA A 614 4.72 -19.29 -36.68
CA ALA A 614 4.72 -20.46 -35.81
C ALA A 614 3.75 -21.55 -36.29
N GLU A 615 2.55 -21.16 -36.74
CA GLU A 615 1.56 -22.07 -37.32
C GLU A 615 2.09 -22.73 -38.60
N SER A 616 2.82 -22.00 -39.44
CA SER A 616 3.50 -22.53 -40.63
C SER A 616 4.62 -23.51 -40.27
N MET A 617 5.41 -23.19 -39.24
CA MET A 617 6.53 -24.00 -38.76
C MET A 617 6.12 -25.38 -38.21
N LEU A 618 4.86 -25.56 -37.79
CA LEU A 618 4.35 -26.86 -37.34
C LEU A 618 4.43 -27.97 -38.41
N ASN A 619 4.50 -27.60 -39.69
CA ASN A 619 4.57 -28.54 -40.82
C ASN A 619 6.00 -28.85 -41.28
N GLN A 620 7.01 -28.26 -40.63
CA GLN A 620 8.43 -28.46 -40.97
C GLN A 620 9.04 -29.67 -40.25
N SER A 621 10.33 -29.93 -40.51
CA SER A 621 11.09 -30.97 -39.80
C SER A 621 11.24 -30.65 -38.30
N GLU A 622 11.45 -31.68 -37.48
CA GLU A 622 11.64 -31.53 -36.03
C GLU A 622 12.85 -30.64 -35.68
N GLY A 623 13.91 -30.66 -36.49
CA GLY A 623 15.06 -29.75 -36.34
C GLY A 623 14.66 -28.29 -36.51
N GLY A 624 13.92 -27.98 -37.58
CA GLY A 624 13.43 -26.62 -37.84
C GLY A 624 12.46 -26.10 -36.76
N LYS A 625 11.61 -26.99 -36.20
CA LYS A 625 10.74 -26.65 -35.07
C LYS A 625 11.54 -26.30 -33.82
N ARG A 626 12.54 -27.12 -33.47
CA ARG A 626 13.40 -26.86 -32.29
C ARG A 626 14.09 -25.51 -32.37
N ASP A 627 14.66 -25.19 -33.53
CA ASP A 627 15.39 -23.93 -33.72
C ASP A 627 14.46 -22.72 -33.64
N PHE A 628 13.28 -22.78 -34.25
CA PHE A 628 12.31 -21.69 -34.21
C PHE A 628 11.70 -21.47 -32.83
N PHE A 629 11.27 -22.55 -32.15
CA PHE A 629 10.62 -22.47 -30.83
C PHE A 629 11.60 -22.33 -29.67
N ARG A 630 12.91 -22.24 -29.92
CA ARG A 630 13.92 -21.99 -28.88
C ARG A 630 13.61 -20.74 -28.04
N ASN A 631 13.10 -19.69 -28.68
CA ASN A 631 12.74 -18.43 -28.04
C ASN A 631 11.27 -18.38 -27.55
N LEU A 632 10.61 -19.53 -27.37
CA LEU A 632 9.19 -19.58 -26.97
C LEU A 632 8.93 -18.87 -25.62
N SER A 633 9.90 -18.85 -24.70
CA SER A 633 9.81 -18.15 -23.42
C SER A 633 9.62 -16.63 -23.57
N HIS A 634 10.30 -16.02 -24.54
CA HIS A 634 10.11 -14.60 -24.87
C HIS A 634 8.67 -14.32 -25.33
N TRP A 635 8.12 -15.19 -26.18
CA TRP A 635 6.76 -15.04 -26.68
C TRP A 635 5.69 -15.33 -25.63
N MET A 636 5.97 -16.22 -24.66
CA MET A 636 5.12 -16.39 -23.47
C MET A 636 5.03 -15.10 -22.66
N GLN A 637 6.14 -14.36 -22.52
CA GLN A 637 6.14 -13.06 -21.87
C GLN A 637 5.34 -12.03 -22.69
N GLN A 638 5.58 -11.93 -24.01
CA GLN A 638 4.83 -11.01 -24.88
C GLN A 638 3.32 -11.27 -24.86
N HIS A 639 2.89 -12.53 -24.85
CA HIS A 639 1.49 -12.91 -24.67
C HIS A 639 0.92 -12.46 -23.31
N THR A 640 1.72 -12.53 -22.24
CA THR A 640 1.33 -12.06 -20.90
C THR A 640 1.20 -10.54 -20.88
N ASP A 641 2.19 -9.81 -21.39
CA ASP A 641 2.19 -8.36 -21.48
C ASP A 641 1.00 -7.83 -22.32
N MET A 642 0.68 -8.50 -23.43
CA MET A 642 -0.50 -8.21 -24.24
C MET A 642 -1.81 -8.34 -23.42
N ASN A 643 -1.94 -9.41 -22.65
CA ASN A 643 -3.14 -9.65 -21.84
C ASN A 643 -3.26 -8.64 -20.69
N ASP A 644 -2.15 -8.32 -20.03
CA ASP A 644 -2.15 -7.34 -18.93
C ASP A 644 -2.52 -5.95 -19.44
N ALA A 645 -1.89 -5.49 -20.53
CA ALA A 645 -2.22 -4.21 -21.17
C ALA A 645 -3.67 -4.21 -21.69
N GLY A 646 -4.11 -5.29 -22.33
CA GLY A 646 -5.47 -5.41 -22.86
C GLY A 646 -6.53 -5.41 -21.76
N ASN A 647 -6.31 -6.09 -20.64
CA ASN A 647 -7.22 -6.10 -19.49
C ASN A 647 -7.31 -4.72 -18.83
N PHE A 648 -6.17 -4.03 -18.65
CA PHE A 648 -6.16 -2.65 -18.16
C PHE A 648 -7.00 -1.72 -19.06
N LEU A 649 -6.81 -1.81 -20.38
CA LEU A 649 -7.58 -1.02 -21.34
C LEU A 649 -9.07 -1.38 -21.31
N ILE A 650 -9.42 -2.66 -21.17
CA ILE A 650 -10.81 -3.13 -21.03
C ILE A 650 -11.49 -2.51 -19.80
N GLU A 651 -10.78 -2.37 -18.69
CA GLU A 651 -11.32 -1.79 -17.46
C GLU A 651 -11.44 -0.27 -17.51
N THR A 652 -10.53 0.41 -18.22
CA THR A 652 -10.43 1.87 -18.25
C THR A 652 -11.18 2.52 -19.42
N CYS A 653 -11.36 1.80 -20.52
CA CYS A 653 -12.02 2.31 -21.73
C CYS A 653 -13.55 2.17 -21.69
N ASP A 654 -14.21 2.82 -22.65
CA ASP A 654 -15.66 2.77 -22.83
C ASP A 654 -16.14 1.38 -23.30
N GLU A 655 -17.45 1.13 -23.17
CA GLU A 655 -18.04 -0.19 -23.47
C GLU A 655 -17.85 -0.63 -24.94
N SER A 656 -17.67 0.29 -25.87
CA SER A 656 -17.46 -0.03 -27.29
C SER A 656 -16.05 -0.55 -27.51
N VAL A 657 -15.06 0.19 -27.02
CA VAL A 657 -13.64 -0.14 -27.10
C VAL A 657 -13.34 -1.41 -26.31
N SER A 658 -13.87 -1.53 -25.09
CA SER A 658 -13.67 -2.73 -24.25
C SER A 658 -14.25 -3.99 -24.88
N ARG A 659 -15.30 -3.88 -25.70
CA ARG A 659 -15.86 -5.03 -26.44
C ARG A 659 -14.94 -5.45 -27.58
N ASP A 660 -14.44 -4.50 -28.36
CA ASP A 660 -13.49 -4.74 -29.44
C ASP A 660 -12.22 -5.43 -28.91
N LEU A 661 -11.65 -4.90 -27.81
CA LEU A 661 -10.47 -5.46 -27.14
C LEU A 661 -10.71 -6.89 -26.64
N LYS A 662 -11.87 -7.15 -25.99
CA LYS A 662 -12.25 -8.50 -25.55
C LYS A 662 -12.33 -9.47 -26.72
N GLN A 663 -12.91 -9.04 -27.85
CA GLN A 663 -13.02 -9.89 -29.03
C GLN A 663 -11.65 -10.19 -29.63
N GLN A 664 -10.77 -9.20 -29.74
CA GLN A 664 -9.41 -9.40 -30.25
C GLN A 664 -8.57 -10.31 -29.34
N LEU A 665 -8.62 -10.09 -28.02
CA LEU A 665 -7.95 -10.96 -27.05
C LEU A 665 -8.50 -12.38 -27.10
N LEU A 666 -9.82 -12.57 -27.24
CA LEU A 666 -10.42 -13.89 -27.35
C LEU A 666 -9.86 -14.67 -28.55
N LEU A 667 -9.73 -14.02 -29.70
CA LEU A 667 -9.18 -14.62 -30.92
C LEU A 667 -7.69 -14.96 -30.77
N LEU A 668 -6.88 -14.00 -30.31
CA LEU A 668 -5.44 -14.19 -30.15
C LEU A 668 -5.10 -15.22 -29.07
N ASN A 669 -5.76 -15.17 -27.92
CA ASN A 669 -5.60 -16.17 -26.86
C ASN A 669 -6.09 -17.55 -27.29
N GLY A 670 -7.10 -17.61 -28.16
CA GLY A 670 -7.56 -18.85 -28.79
C GLY A 670 -6.46 -19.48 -29.64
N ARG A 671 -5.93 -18.73 -30.62
CA ARG A 671 -4.82 -19.17 -31.48
C ARG A 671 -3.59 -19.57 -30.68
N TRP A 672 -3.18 -18.72 -29.73
CA TRP A 672 -2.05 -19.00 -28.83
C TRP A 672 -2.24 -20.32 -28.08
N ARG A 673 -3.43 -20.57 -27.51
CA ARG A 673 -3.70 -21.81 -26.77
C ARG A 673 -3.60 -23.05 -27.66
N GLU A 674 -4.17 -23.00 -28.86
CA GLU A 674 -4.13 -24.12 -29.81
C GLU A 674 -2.70 -24.44 -30.26
N LEU A 675 -1.89 -23.41 -30.52
CA LEU A 675 -0.47 -23.57 -30.85
C LEU A 675 0.33 -24.07 -29.64
N PHE A 676 0.19 -23.42 -28.47
CA PHE A 676 1.00 -23.67 -27.28
C PHE A 676 0.92 -25.11 -26.80
N VAL A 677 -0.26 -25.75 -26.87
CA VAL A 677 -0.42 -27.17 -26.53
C VAL A 677 0.51 -28.06 -27.36
N LYS A 678 0.77 -27.70 -28.63
CA LYS A 678 1.62 -28.44 -29.56
C LYS A 678 3.11 -28.14 -29.40
N VAL A 679 3.51 -27.01 -28.82
CA VAL A 679 4.91 -26.52 -28.83
C VAL A 679 5.51 -26.31 -27.44
N LYS A 680 4.73 -26.42 -26.36
CA LYS A 680 5.16 -26.13 -24.98
C LYS A 680 6.40 -26.91 -24.53
N HIS A 681 6.66 -28.09 -25.09
CA HIS A 681 7.85 -28.88 -24.74
C HIS A 681 9.15 -28.24 -25.24
N TYR A 682 9.10 -27.40 -26.28
CA TYR A 682 10.28 -26.66 -26.76
C TYR A 682 10.69 -25.51 -25.83
N ALA A 683 9.80 -25.04 -24.93
CA ALA A 683 10.13 -23.99 -23.96
C ALA A 683 11.30 -24.36 -23.03
N ARG A 684 11.57 -25.67 -22.85
CA ARG A 684 12.65 -26.21 -22.03
C ARG A 684 13.79 -26.80 -22.86
N ALA A 685 13.83 -26.57 -24.19
CA ALA A 685 14.81 -27.18 -25.07
C ALA A 685 16.25 -26.90 -24.62
N ASP A 686 16.58 -25.63 -24.35
CA ASP A 686 17.92 -25.24 -23.86
C ASP A 686 18.26 -25.85 -22.50
N GLU A 687 17.29 -25.97 -21.59
CA GLU A 687 17.49 -26.61 -20.29
C GLU A 687 17.77 -28.12 -20.44
N VAL A 688 17.00 -28.80 -21.30
CA VAL A 688 17.16 -30.24 -21.55
C VAL A 688 18.48 -30.52 -22.26
N ASP A 689 18.90 -29.68 -23.20
CA ASP A 689 20.19 -29.84 -23.89
C ASP A 689 21.37 -29.58 -22.95
N LYS A 690 21.27 -28.58 -22.06
CA LYS A 690 22.25 -28.39 -20.99
C LYS A 690 22.30 -29.59 -20.04
N LEU A 691 21.16 -30.14 -19.64
CA LEU A 691 21.11 -31.34 -18.80
C LEU A 691 21.74 -32.56 -19.49
N ARG A 692 21.52 -32.73 -20.80
CA ARG A 692 22.17 -33.79 -21.59
C ARG A 692 23.67 -33.61 -21.62
N GLN A 693 24.16 -32.39 -21.82
CA GLN A 693 25.59 -32.07 -21.78
C GLN A 693 26.19 -32.35 -20.40
N ASP A 694 25.57 -31.84 -19.33
CA ASP A 694 26.01 -32.05 -17.94
C ASP A 694 26.06 -33.55 -17.59
N TYR A 695 25.09 -34.34 -18.05
CA TYR A 695 25.09 -35.80 -17.89
C TYR A 695 26.27 -36.44 -18.63
N GLN A 696 26.48 -36.08 -19.90
CA GLN A 696 27.56 -36.63 -20.71
C GLN A 696 28.95 -36.29 -20.15
N ASP A 697 29.15 -35.05 -19.71
CA ASP A 697 30.39 -34.58 -19.09
C ASP A 697 30.66 -35.30 -17.76
N GLY A 698 29.60 -35.52 -16.96
CA GLY A 698 29.66 -36.34 -15.75
C GLY A 698 30.07 -37.79 -16.03
N ILE A 699 29.48 -38.43 -17.04
CA ILE A 699 29.85 -39.79 -17.46
C ILE A 699 31.30 -39.84 -17.95
N ASN A 700 31.72 -38.90 -18.80
CA ASN A 700 33.07 -38.84 -19.36
C ASN A 700 34.12 -38.69 -18.26
N THR A 701 33.87 -37.81 -17.28
CA THR A 701 34.76 -37.60 -16.13
C THR A 701 34.94 -38.89 -15.32
N LEU A 702 33.84 -39.61 -15.07
CA LEU A 702 33.86 -40.88 -14.34
C LEU A 702 34.64 -41.96 -15.11
N LYS A 703 34.41 -42.08 -16.42
CA LYS A 703 35.14 -43.04 -17.29
C LYS A 703 36.64 -42.77 -17.28
N ILE A 704 37.05 -41.51 -17.53
CA ILE A 704 38.46 -41.11 -17.54
C ILE A 704 39.13 -41.43 -16.20
N PHE A 705 38.46 -41.16 -15.07
CA PHE A 705 38.99 -41.53 -13.75
C PHE A 705 39.16 -43.04 -13.60
N MET A 706 38.13 -43.83 -13.92
CA MET A 706 38.18 -45.29 -13.79
C MET A 706 39.25 -45.91 -14.69
N ASP A 707 39.37 -45.45 -15.94
CA ASP A 707 40.38 -45.95 -16.89
C ASP A 707 41.80 -45.63 -16.41
N ASN A 708 42.05 -44.38 -16.01
CA ASN A 708 43.35 -43.96 -15.47
C ASN A 708 43.70 -44.72 -14.18
N THR A 709 42.74 -44.91 -13.28
CA THR A 709 42.96 -45.65 -12.03
C THR A 709 43.23 -47.12 -12.30
N ASN A 710 42.46 -47.78 -13.16
CA ASN A 710 42.71 -49.17 -13.54
C ASN A 710 44.08 -49.33 -14.20
N GLN A 711 44.48 -48.38 -15.06
CA GLN A 711 45.80 -48.37 -15.67
C GLN A 711 46.91 -48.24 -14.61
N LYS A 712 46.78 -47.31 -13.65
CA LYS A 712 47.74 -47.16 -12.55
C LYS A 712 47.83 -48.43 -11.70
N MET A 713 46.69 -49.04 -11.35
CA MET A 713 46.62 -50.24 -10.49
C MET A 713 47.19 -51.51 -11.13
N MET A 714 47.21 -51.57 -12.47
CA MET A 714 47.69 -52.73 -13.24
C MET A 714 49.07 -52.50 -13.87
N ALA A 715 49.68 -51.34 -13.63
CA ALA A 715 51.00 -51.00 -14.18
C ALA A 715 52.07 -51.93 -13.58
N ASN A 716 52.96 -52.45 -14.41
CA ASN A 716 54.06 -53.29 -13.92
C ASN A 716 55.07 -52.42 -13.14
N VAL A 717 55.28 -52.72 -11.86
CA VAL A 717 56.15 -51.93 -10.96
C VAL A 717 57.36 -52.76 -10.55
N GLN A 718 58.55 -52.33 -10.96
CA GLN A 718 59.79 -52.95 -10.49
C GLN A 718 59.99 -52.69 -8.99
N VAL A 719 60.20 -53.78 -8.23
CA VAL A 719 60.33 -53.72 -6.78
C VAL A 719 61.63 -53.02 -6.38
N SER A 720 61.50 -51.77 -5.96
CA SER A 720 62.54 -50.95 -5.32
C SER A 720 61.87 -50.01 -4.32
N PHE A 721 62.61 -49.49 -3.33
CA PHE A 721 62.03 -48.57 -2.35
C PHE A 721 61.37 -47.35 -3.02
N LEU A 722 62.03 -46.75 -4.00
CA LEU A 722 61.53 -45.54 -4.66
C LEU A 722 60.31 -45.81 -5.54
N ASN A 723 60.31 -46.90 -6.31
CA ASN A 723 59.19 -47.24 -7.20
C ASN A 723 57.95 -47.66 -6.42
N VAL A 724 58.12 -48.49 -5.37
CA VAL A 724 57.00 -48.91 -4.52
C VAL A 724 56.45 -47.72 -3.73
N ARG A 725 57.30 -46.78 -3.29
CA ARG A 725 56.86 -45.55 -2.63
C ARG A 725 56.06 -44.64 -3.57
N ALA A 726 56.52 -44.46 -4.81
CA ALA A 726 55.79 -43.70 -5.83
C ALA A 726 54.42 -44.34 -6.13
N PHE A 727 54.38 -45.66 -6.28
CA PHE A 727 53.15 -46.41 -6.49
C PHE A 727 52.17 -46.30 -5.31
N VAL A 728 52.66 -46.40 -4.07
CA VAL A 728 51.84 -46.18 -2.87
C VAL A 728 51.27 -44.75 -2.84
N GLN A 729 52.04 -43.75 -3.26
CA GLN A 729 51.57 -42.37 -3.35
C GLN A 729 50.47 -42.20 -4.41
N ASP A 730 50.62 -42.82 -5.58
CA ASP A 730 49.59 -42.87 -6.62
C ASP A 730 48.29 -43.53 -6.08
N MET A 731 48.41 -44.64 -5.35
CA MET A 731 47.24 -45.33 -4.77
C MET A 731 46.58 -44.54 -3.64
N GLU A 732 47.34 -43.79 -2.85
CA GLU A 732 46.78 -42.87 -1.85
C GLU A 732 46.04 -41.68 -2.52
N GLU A 733 46.56 -41.16 -3.63
CA GLU A 733 45.87 -40.16 -4.45
C GLU A 733 44.54 -40.70 -4.99
N VAL A 734 44.52 -41.95 -5.50
CA VAL A 734 43.29 -42.62 -5.92
C VAL A 734 42.30 -42.72 -4.76
N LYS A 735 42.73 -43.22 -3.60
CA LYS A 735 41.89 -43.33 -2.39
C LYS A 735 41.27 -41.99 -1.98
N GLN A 736 42.01 -40.89 -2.07
CA GLN A 736 41.50 -39.55 -1.75
C GLN A 736 40.46 -39.05 -2.78
N LYS A 737 40.61 -39.41 -4.06
CA LYS A 737 39.68 -38.99 -5.14
C LYS A 737 38.41 -39.84 -5.22
N VAL A 738 38.39 -41.08 -4.74
CA VAL A 738 37.22 -41.98 -4.80
C VAL A 738 35.93 -41.36 -4.21
N PRO A 739 35.92 -40.74 -3.02
CA PRO A 739 34.70 -40.13 -2.48
C PRO A 739 34.13 -39.01 -3.36
N ALA A 740 35.00 -38.21 -4.00
CA ALA A 740 34.57 -37.18 -4.93
C ALA A 740 33.95 -37.78 -6.20
N MET A 741 34.50 -38.89 -6.70
CA MET A 741 33.96 -39.60 -7.86
C MET A 741 32.66 -40.34 -7.54
N GLU A 742 32.49 -40.86 -6.32
CA GLU A 742 31.20 -41.39 -5.85
C GLU A 742 30.12 -40.28 -5.79
N ALA A 743 30.49 -39.07 -5.35
CA ALA A 743 29.60 -37.92 -5.37
C ALA A 743 29.24 -37.50 -6.82
N ALA A 744 30.21 -37.46 -7.73
CA ALA A 744 29.99 -37.19 -9.15
C ALA A 744 29.08 -38.24 -9.81
N CYS A 745 29.24 -39.54 -9.49
CA CYS A 745 28.36 -40.62 -9.95
C CYS A 745 26.92 -40.46 -9.44
N LYS A 746 26.74 -40.03 -8.18
CA LYS A 746 25.42 -39.69 -7.64
C LYS A 746 24.82 -38.45 -8.30
N ALA A 747 25.62 -37.44 -8.65
CA ALA A 747 25.16 -36.25 -9.37
C ALA A 747 24.70 -36.61 -10.79
N ALA A 748 25.53 -37.33 -11.56
CA ALA A 748 25.18 -37.82 -12.89
C ALA A 748 23.92 -38.72 -12.88
N SER A 749 23.75 -39.56 -11.84
CA SER A 749 22.52 -40.35 -11.64
C SER A 749 21.27 -39.48 -11.49
N ARG A 750 21.36 -38.34 -10.76
CA ARG A 750 20.24 -37.41 -10.59
C ARG A 750 19.94 -36.67 -11.89
N THR A 751 20.97 -36.25 -12.63
CA THR A 751 20.80 -35.61 -13.95
C THR A 751 20.10 -36.56 -14.93
N ALA A 752 20.47 -37.84 -14.96
CA ALA A 752 19.79 -38.87 -15.77
C ALA A 752 18.31 -39.04 -15.38
N GLN A 753 17.99 -39.02 -14.08
CA GLN A 753 16.61 -39.09 -13.60
C GLN A 753 15.79 -37.87 -14.02
N LEU A 754 16.37 -36.67 -14.00
CA LEU A 754 15.70 -35.46 -14.49
C LEU A 754 15.44 -35.54 -16.01
N LEU A 755 16.40 -36.05 -16.78
CA LEU A 755 16.28 -36.25 -18.23
C LEU A 755 15.26 -37.32 -18.64
N SER A 756 15.00 -38.32 -17.78
CA SER A 756 14.10 -39.44 -18.08
C SER A 756 12.65 -39.02 -18.39
N LYS A 757 12.21 -37.85 -17.90
CA LYS A 757 10.85 -37.33 -18.15
C LYS A 757 10.69 -36.72 -19.54
N ASP A 758 11.79 -36.26 -20.13
CA ASP A 758 11.84 -35.47 -21.35
C ASP A 758 12.56 -36.20 -22.50
N SER A 759 12.91 -37.49 -22.32
CA SER A 759 13.65 -38.34 -23.28
C SER A 759 12.86 -39.59 -23.68
N PRO A 760 13.09 -40.16 -24.89
CA PRO A 760 12.50 -41.43 -25.31
C PRO A 760 12.76 -42.57 -24.32
N GLN A 761 11.86 -43.56 -24.31
CA GLN A 761 11.96 -44.71 -23.43
C GLN A 761 13.26 -45.50 -23.65
N ASP A 762 13.70 -45.64 -24.90
CA ASP A 762 14.94 -46.33 -25.26
C ASP A 762 16.19 -45.62 -24.73
N GLU A 763 16.24 -44.29 -24.82
CA GLU A 763 17.33 -43.48 -24.23
C GLU A 763 17.35 -43.57 -22.71
N THR A 764 16.18 -43.61 -22.08
CA THR A 764 16.05 -43.73 -20.63
C THR A 764 16.57 -45.07 -20.12
N LEU A 765 16.27 -46.15 -20.85
CA LEU A 765 16.81 -47.49 -20.55
C LEU A 765 18.33 -47.51 -20.72
N ALA A 766 18.85 -46.99 -21.82
CA ALA A 766 20.29 -46.91 -22.08
C ALA A 766 21.05 -46.09 -21.01
N MET A 767 20.51 -44.95 -20.58
CA MET A 767 21.09 -44.13 -19.50
C MET A 767 21.10 -44.89 -18.17
N THR A 768 20.06 -45.66 -17.88
CA THR A 768 19.95 -46.45 -16.65
C THR A 768 20.95 -47.60 -16.62
N GLU A 769 21.08 -48.31 -17.74
CA GLU A 769 22.06 -49.39 -17.91
C GLU A 769 23.49 -48.88 -17.80
N LEU A 770 23.81 -47.79 -18.50
CA LEU A 770 25.13 -47.17 -18.45
C LEU A 770 25.49 -46.70 -17.03
N MET A 771 24.55 -46.07 -16.31
CA MET A 771 24.75 -45.68 -14.91
C MET A 771 24.95 -46.89 -13.99
N GLY A 772 24.26 -48.00 -14.26
CA GLY A 772 24.47 -49.27 -13.57
C GLY A 772 25.90 -49.78 -13.75
N SER A 773 26.36 -49.84 -14.99
CA SER A 773 27.73 -50.24 -15.35
C SER A 773 28.78 -49.32 -14.70
N VAL A 774 28.63 -48.00 -14.78
CA VAL A 774 29.57 -47.04 -14.18
C VAL A 774 29.64 -47.19 -12.66
N ARG A 775 28.50 -47.44 -11.99
CA ARG A 775 28.46 -47.68 -10.54
C ARG A 775 29.18 -48.97 -10.16
N GLU A 776 29.00 -50.03 -10.94
CA GLU A 776 29.67 -51.31 -10.70
C GLU A 776 31.19 -51.20 -10.90
N GLN A 777 31.64 -50.52 -11.95
CA GLN A 777 33.08 -50.32 -12.21
C GLN A 777 33.74 -49.45 -11.14
N LEU A 778 33.07 -48.40 -10.67
CA LEU A 778 33.57 -47.57 -9.56
C LEU A 778 33.66 -48.36 -8.24
N ALA A 779 32.70 -49.25 -7.99
CA ALA A 779 32.75 -50.15 -6.83
C ALA A 779 33.94 -51.11 -6.92
N LYS A 780 34.21 -51.70 -8.10
CA LYS A 780 35.38 -52.56 -8.34
C LYS A 780 36.70 -51.83 -8.09
N VAL A 781 36.81 -50.57 -8.54
CA VAL A 781 37.99 -49.72 -8.29
C VAL A 781 38.21 -49.55 -6.78
N ARG A 782 37.16 -49.21 -6.03
CA ARG A 782 37.23 -49.03 -4.57
C ARG A 782 37.60 -50.32 -3.83
N GLU A 783 36.99 -51.44 -4.21
CA GLU A 783 37.25 -52.74 -3.58
C GLU A 783 38.68 -53.22 -3.80
N ARG A 784 39.27 -52.91 -4.96
CA ARG A 784 40.65 -53.30 -5.30
C ARG A 784 41.70 -52.31 -4.77
N SER A 785 41.40 -51.02 -4.69
CA SER A 785 42.41 -49.99 -4.38
C SER A 785 42.87 -50.05 -2.91
N LEU A 786 41.98 -50.38 -1.98
CA LEU A 786 42.30 -50.41 -0.55
C LEU A 786 43.20 -51.59 -0.15
N PRO A 787 42.92 -52.85 -0.54
CA PRO A 787 43.84 -53.96 -0.31
C PRO A 787 45.20 -53.72 -0.97
N LEU A 788 45.20 -53.26 -2.22
CA LEU A 788 46.42 -53.01 -2.99
C LEU A 788 47.32 -51.95 -2.31
N LEU A 789 46.74 -50.84 -1.85
CA LEU A 789 47.45 -49.83 -1.09
C LEU A 789 48.04 -50.40 0.21
N ARG A 790 47.25 -51.15 0.97
CA ARG A 790 47.67 -51.73 2.26
C ARG A 790 48.83 -52.71 2.09
N GLU A 791 48.73 -53.60 1.12
CA GLU A 791 49.74 -54.62 0.87
C GLU A 791 51.02 -54.00 0.28
N SER A 792 50.90 -53.02 -0.64
CA SER A 792 52.05 -52.28 -1.17
C SER A 792 52.78 -51.47 -0.08
N GLN A 793 52.03 -50.87 0.85
CA GLN A 793 52.62 -50.17 2.01
C GLN A 793 53.41 -51.13 2.92
N SER A 794 52.99 -52.40 3.05
CA SER A 794 53.70 -53.38 3.87
C SER A 794 55.10 -53.74 3.35
N LEU A 795 55.37 -53.47 2.06
CA LEU A 795 56.68 -53.66 1.45
C LEU A 795 57.66 -52.53 1.75
N LEU A 796 57.19 -51.34 2.14
CA LEU A 796 58.05 -50.17 2.36
C LEU A 796 59.05 -50.38 3.52
N PRO A 797 58.66 -50.85 4.73
CA PRO A 797 59.61 -51.05 5.82
C PRO A 797 60.76 -52.02 5.50
N PRO A 798 60.53 -53.23 4.94
CA PRO A 798 61.63 -54.13 4.60
C PRO A 798 62.49 -53.60 3.44
N LEU A 799 61.90 -52.86 2.49
CA LEU A 799 62.67 -52.21 1.41
C LEU A 799 63.54 -51.06 1.93
N GLU A 800 63.04 -50.23 2.84
CA GLU A 800 63.79 -49.14 3.46
C GLU A 800 64.95 -49.67 4.31
N GLU A 801 64.68 -50.71 5.11
CA GLU A 801 65.73 -51.41 5.86
C GLU A 801 66.75 -52.03 4.91
N MET A 802 66.33 -52.60 3.79
CA MET A 802 67.22 -53.15 2.78
C MET A 802 68.12 -52.06 2.16
N GLU A 803 67.59 -50.91 1.76
CA GLU A 803 68.40 -49.78 1.24
C GLU A 803 69.41 -49.25 2.26
N ARG A 804 69.04 -49.17 3.54
CA ARG A 804 69.95 -48.81 4.62
C ARG A 804 71.08 -49.83 4.79
N ASN A 805 70.77 -51.12 4.72
CA ASN A 805 71.79 -52.17 4.79
C ASN A 805 72.66 -52.20 3.53
N ILE A 806 72.13 -51.93 2.33
CA ILE A 806 72.90 -51.83 1.08
C ILE A 806 73.88 -50.66 1.16
N SER A 807 73.44 -49.52 1.67
CA SER A 807 74.29 -48.35 1.87
C SER A 807 75.41 -48.65 2.87
N GLY A 808 75.08 -49.29 4.00
CA GLY A 808 76.06 -49.76 4.98
C GLY A 808 77.03 -50.81 4.42
N PHE A 809 76.56 -51.70 3.54
CA PHE A 809 77.38 -52.68 2.84
C PHE A 809 78.42 -52.00 1.96
N TYR A 810 78.01 -51.07 1.08
CA TYR A 810 78.93 -50.37 0.20
C TYR A 810 79.92 -49.49 0.96
N GLN A 811 79.52 -48.82 2.05
CA GLN A 811 80.44 -48.05 2.90
C GLN A 811 81.48 -48.94 3.58
N ALA A 812 81.08 -50.13 4.04
CA ALA A 812 82.02 -51.08 4.63
C ALA A 812 82.92 -51.73 3.56
N LEU A 813 82.38 -51.97 2.36
CA LEU A 813 83.12 -52.49 1.22
C LEU A 813 84.18 -51.49 0.76
N GLU A 814 83.84 -50.22 0.58
CA GLU A 814 84.78 -49.16 0.21
C GLU A 814 85.92 -49.02 1.22
N LYS A 815 85.61 -49.04 2.52
CA LYS A 815 86.62 -49.02 3.59
C LYS A 815 87.52 -50.25 3.58
N ALA A 816 86.97 -51.43 3.30
CA ALA A 816 87.74 -52.67 3.14
C ALA A 816 88.65 -52.61 1.91
N SER A 817 88.11 -52.15 0.76
CA SER A 817 88.85 -51.99 -0.49
C SER A 817 89.96 -50.95 -0.40
N HIS A 818 89.77 -49.87 0.37
CA HIS A 818 90.84 -48.90 0.63
C HIS A 818 91.99 -49.55 1.40
N ILE A 819 91.71 -50.40 2.38
CA ILE A 819 92.75 -51.11 3.13
C ILE A 819 93.51 -52.07 2.20
N THR A 820 92.79 -52.84 1.37
CA THR A 820 93.43 -53.79 0.44
C THR A 820 94.14 -53.12 -0.75
N GLY A 821 93.77 -51.89 -1.10
CA GLY A 821 94.35 -51.11 -2.21
C GLY A 821 95.52 -50.20 -1.86
N THR A 822 95.88 -50.04 -0.58
CA THR A 822 97.00 -49.18 -0.17
C THR A 822 98.33 -49.96 -0.17
N PRO A 823 99.38 -49.54 -0.90
CA PRO A 823 100.66 -50.25 -0.92
C PRO A 823 101.49 -50.01 0.37
N SER A 824 101.88 -51.11 1.03
CA SER A 824 102.91 -51.31 2.09
C SER A 824 103.02 -50.25 3.19
N CYS A 825 102.66 -50.62 4.43
CA CYS A 825 102.87 -49.79 5.63
C CYS A 825 104.16 -50.16 6.37
N GLU A 826 104.94 -49.17 6.80
CA GLU A 826 106.11 -49.36 7.66
C GLU A 826 105.73 -50.03 9.00
N GLY A 827 106.61 -50.89 9.49
CA GLY A 827 106.36 -51.88 10.54
C GLY A 827 105.81 -51.29 11.85
N GLY A 828 104.48 -51.35 12.00
CA GLY A 828 103.74 -51.00 13.21
C GLY A 828 102.22 -51.06 13.03
N ASP A 829 101.73 -50.79 11.82
CA ASP A 829 100.31 -50.58 11.52
C ASP A 829 99.54 -51.85 11.07
N PHE A 830 100.25 -52.96 10.82
CA PHE A 830 99.68 -54.19 10.25
C PHE A 830 98.56 -54.81 11.12
N LYS A 831 98.78 -54.87 12.44
CA LYS A 831 97.84 -55.54 13.36
C LYS A 831 96.52 -54.76 13.48
N ILE A 832 96.58 -53.43 13.40
CA ILE A 832 95.41 -52.55 13.44
C ILE A 832 94.64 -52.65 12.11
N LYS A 833 95.32 -52.54 10.97
CA LYS A 833 94.68 -52.67 9.64
C LYS A 833 94.07 -54.05 9.41
N CYS A 834 94.69 -55.13 9.90
CA CYS A 834 94.08 -56.47 9.88
C CYS A 834 92.80 -56.54 10.73
N GLN A 835 92.81 -55.95 11.93
CA GLN A 835 91.65 -55.95 12.82
C GLN A 835 90.49 -55.10 12.23
N GLU A 836 90.81 -53.96 11.61
CA GLU A 836 89.84 -53.12 10.90
C GLU A 836 89.28 -53.81 9.65
N LEU A 837 90.14 -54.46 8.84
CA LEU A 837 89.71 -55.23 7.68
C LEU A 837 88.79 -56.39 8.07
N VAL A 838 89.08 -57.10 9.16
CA VAL A 838 88.18 -58.12 9.73
C VAL A 838 86.86 -57.51 10.17
N THR A 839 86.89 -56.33 10.80
CA THR A 839 85.69 -55.62 11.26
C THR A 839 84.82 -55.17 10.09
N PHE A 840 85.39 -54.60 9.03
CA PHE A 840 84.66 -54.20 7.83
C PHE A 840 84.18 -55.40 7.00
N THR A 841 84.97 -56.48 6.91
CA THR A 841 84.55 -57.75 6.29
C THR A 841 83.37 -58.35 7.05
N HIS A 842 83.40 -58.35 8.39
CA HIS A 842 82.30 -58.81 9.22
C HIS A 842 81.06 -57.90 9.09
N SER A 843 81.26 -56.58 9.03
CA SER A 843 80.19 -55.61 8.78
C SER A 843 79.51 -55.84 7.43
N CYS A 844 80.27 -56.06 6.35
CA CYS A 844 79.73 -56.41 5.04
C CYS A 844 78.90 -57.70 5.10
N LYS A 845 79.42 -58.75 5.74
CA LYS A 845 78.67 -60.01 5.93
C LYS A 845 77.37 -59.79 6.70
N LYS A 846 77.41 -59.04 7.79
CA LYS A 846 76.22 -58.71 8.59
C LYS A 846 75.19 -57.92 7.78
N CYS A 847 75.62 -56.92 7.01
CA CYS A 847 74.75 -56.17 6.10
C CYS A 847 74.15 -57.09 5.03
N LEU A 848 74.95 -57.97 4.41
CA LEU A 848 74.48 -58.93 3.40
C LEU A 848 73.45 -59.91 3.98
N THR A 849 73.68 -60.49 5.16
CA THR A 849 72.71 -61.39 5.81
C THR A 849 71.38 -60.68 6.10
N ASN A 850 71.42 -59.41 6.49
CA ASN A 850 70.20 -58.62 6.66
C ASN A 850 69.50 -58.32 5.33
N ILE A 851 70.26 -58.04 4.27
CA ILE A 851 69.74 -57.83 2.91
C ILE A 851 69.05 -59.10 2.40
N GLU A 852 69.68 -60.27 2.57
CA GLU A 852 69.12 -61.57 2.18
C GLU A 852 67.85 -61.90 2.96
N ARG A 853 67.85 -61.68 4.29
CA ARG A 853 66.66 -61.86 5.13
C ARG A 853 65.51 -60.96 4.68
N ASN A 854 65.78 -59.69 4.39
CA ASN A 854 64.74 -58.76 3.94
C ASN A 854 64.27 -59.08 2.51
N HIS A 855 65.15 -59.53 1.62
CA HIS A 855 64.79 -60.02 0.30
C HIS A 855 63.86 -61.24 0.37
N GLN A 856 64.17 -62.23 1.22
CA GLN A 856 63.29 -63.38 1.46
C GLN A 856 61.94 -62.97 2.05
N ASN A 857 61.93 -62.00 2.96
CA ASN A 857 60.69 -61.48 3.54
C ASN A 857 59.82 -60.79 2.46
N ILE A 858 60.41 -59.94 1.62
CA ILE A 858 59.75 -59.29 0.48
C ILE A 858 59.22 -60.34 -0.51
N GLN A 859 60.02 -61.35 -0.84
CA GLN A 859 59.61 -62.44 -1.72
C GLN A 859 58.43 -63.23 -1.14
N LYS A 860 58.42 -63.47 0.18
CA LYS A 860 57.30 -64.13 0.87
C LYS A 860 56.03 -63.29 0.85
N ILE A 861 56.13 -61.98 1.06
CA ILE A 861 54.99 -61.07 0.99
C ILE A 861 54.40 -61.07 -0.43
N LEU A 862 55.24 -60.97 -1.46
CA LEU A 862 54.79 -60.98 -2.85
C LEU A 862 54.18 -62.33 -3.27
N SER A 863 54.81 -63.45 -2.92
CA SER A 863 54.32 -64.79 -3.30
C SER A 863 53.05 -65.25 -2.58
N SER A 864 52.71 -64.62 -1.44
CA SER A 864 51.48 -64.90 -0.70
C SER A 864 50.33 -63.96 -1.04
N SER A 865 50.57 -62.91 -1.83
CA SER A 865 49.58 -61.92 -2.23
C SER A 865 49.09 -62.16 -3.66
N SER A 866 47.77 -62.19 -3.84
CA SER A 866 47.13 -62.13 -5.16
C SER A 866 46.86 -60.69 -5.62
N THR A 867 47.15 -59.69 -4.78
CA THR A 867 46.91 -58.27 -5.12
C THR A 867 48.15 -57.59 -5.70
N LEU A 868 49.35 -58.10 -5.36
CA LEU A 868 50.64 -57.53 -5.76
C LEU A 868 51.26 -58.22 -6.99
N GLU A 869 50.47 -58.93 -7.79
CA GLU A 869 50.96 -59.72 -8.94
C GLU A 869 51.72 -58.91 -9.99
N HIS A 870 51.44 -57.61 -10.10
CA HIS A 870 52.10 -56.69 -11.03
C HIS A 870 53.43 -56.12 -10.51
N LEU A 871 53.91 -56.53 -9.33
CA LEU A 871 55.20 -56.12 -8.79
C LEU A 871 56.30 -57.09 -9.21
N ASP A 872 57.29 -56.60 -9.96
CA ASP A 872 58.38 -57.40 -10.51
C ASP A 872 59.62 -57.40 -9.60
N LEU A 873 59.96 -58.59 -9.07
CA LEU A 873 61.11 -58.81 -8.17
C LEU A 873 62.46 -58.89 -8.92
N ASN A 874 62.47 -59.05 -10.24
CA ASN A 874 63.68 -59.36 -11.01
C ASN A 874 64.81 -58.36 -10.78
N LEU A 875 64.50 -57.07 -10.74
CA LEU A 875 65.50 -56.02 -10.50
C LEU A 875 66.12 -56.13 -9.09
N LEU A 876 65.29 -56.35 -8.07
CA LEU A 876 65.73 -56.51 -6.69
C LEU A 876 66.60 -57.77 -6.54
N GLN A 877 66.18 -58.86 -7.17
CA GLN A 877 66.90 -60.13 -7.16
C GLN A 877 68.27 -60.00 -7.82
N LYS A 878 68.36 -59.33 -8.98
CA LYS A 878 69.64 -59.03 -9.63
C LYS A 878 70.55 -58.22 -8.72
N ARG A 879 70.03 -57.17 -8.08
CA ARG A 879 70.81 -56.32 -7.16
C ARG A 879 71.33 -57.10 -5.95
N VAL A 880 70.54 -58.04 -5.41
CA VAL A 880 70.98 -58.92 -4.31
C VAL A 880 72.10 -59.86 -4.78
N ALA A 881 71.97 -60.43 -5.98
CA ALA A 881 73.01 -61.28 -6.57
C ALA A 881 74.33 -60.52 -6.80
N ASP A 882 74.27 -59.28 -7.28
CA ASP A 882 75.46 -58.43 -7.47
C ASP A 882 76.17 -58.12 -6.14
N LEU A 883 75.39 -57.90 -5.06
CA LEU A 883 75.91 -57.68 -3.70
C LEU A 883 76.55 -58.95 -3.12
N GLN A 884 75.95 -60.12 -3.38
CA GLN A 884 76.52 -61.42 -3.01
C GLN A 884 77.86 -61.64 -3.71
N ALA A 885 77.92 -61.42 -5.03
CA ALA A 885 79.15 -61.52 -5.82
C ALA A 885 80.23 -60.55 -5.30
N SER A 886 79.87 -59.29 -5.07
CA SER A 886 80.78 -58.28 -4.52
C SER A 886 81.32 -58.67 -3.13
N SER A 887 80.48 -59.27 -2.28
CA SER A 887 80.92 -59.76 -0.97
C SER A 887 81.89 -60.93 -1.08
N GLN A 888 81.68 -61.85 -2.02
CA GLN A 888 82.59 -62.98 -2.26
C GLN A 888 83.94 -62.50 -2.78
N VAL A 889 83.94 -61.55 -3.72
CA VAL A 889 85.16 -60.90 -4.23
C VAL A 889 85.93 -60.24 -3.08
N MET A 890 85.28 -59.42 -2.27
CA MET A 890 85.93 -58.76 -1.12
C MET A 890 86.47 -59.76 -0.09
N ILE A 891 85.75 -60.84 0.21
CA ILE A 891 86.26 -61.89 1.11
C ILE A 891 87.52 -62.52 0.53
N LYS A 892 87.54 -62.80 -0.78
CA LYS A 892 88.69 -63.36 -1.47
C LYS A 892 89.88 -62.38 -1.43
N GLU A 893 89.68 -61.15 -1.85
CA GLU A 893 90.70 -60.08 -1.82
C GLU A 893 91.24 -59.84 -0.41
N SER A 894 90.37 -59.79 0.60
CA SER A 894 90.74 -59.65 2.02
C SER A 894 91.58 -60.83 2.52
N THR A 895 91.27 -62.07 2.09
CA THR A 895 92.07 -63.25 2.43
C THR A 895 93.39 -63.33 1.68
N GLU A 896 93.43 -62.93 0.41
CA GLU A 896 94.63 -62.89 -0.41
C GLU A 896 95.58 -61.78 0.06
N TRP A 897 95.07 -60.58 0.35
CA TRP A 897 95.83 -59.49 0.95
C TRP A 897 96.44 -59.91 2.29
N ARG A 898 95.66 -60.57 3.17
CA ARG A 898 96.20 -61.08 4.44
C ARG A 898 97.32 -62.10 4.23
N LYS A 899 97.15 -63.07 3.32
CA LYS A 899 98.18 -64.07 2.99
C LYS A 899 99.43 -63.42 2.39
N HIS A 900 99.25 -62.45 1.50
CA HIS A 900 100.34 -61.73 0.86
C HIS A 900 101.12 -60.91 1.89
N GLU A 901 100.44 -60.20 2.79
CA GLU A 901 101.06 -59.38 3.82
C GLU A 901 101.69 -60.23 4.94
N GLU A 902 101.09 -61.38 5.31
CA GLU A 902 101.69 -62.37 6.22
C GLU A 902 102.95 -63.02 5.61
N ALA A 903 102.92 -63.34 4.31
CA ALA A 903 104.09 -63.83 3.58
C ALA A 903 105.18 -62.76 3.48
N ASN A 904 104.82 -61.50 3.18
CA ASN A 904 105.74 -60.37 3.12
C ASN A 904 106.36 -60.07 4.50
N SER A 905 105.57 -60.19 5.58
CA SER A 905 106.05 -60.11 6.96
C SER A 905 107.02 -61.25 7.32
N CYS A 906 106.73 -62.50 6.92
CA CYS A 906 107.65 -63.63 7.07
C CYS A 906 108.92 -63.49 6.24
N LEU A 907 108.81 -62.98 5.00
CA LEU A 907 109.94 -62.71 4.12
C LEU A 907 110.83 -61.60 4.69
N MET A 908 110.26 -60.49 5.18
CA MET A 908 111.04 -59.46 5.85
C MET A 908 111.73 -59.99 7.10
N LYS A 909 111.08 -60.87 7.87
CA LYS A 909 111.72 -61.51 9.03
C LYS A 909 112.87 -62.43 8.62
N ARG A 910 112.72 -63.23 7.56
CA ARG A 910 113.77 -64.10 7.00
C ARG A 910 114.90 -63.32 6.34
N PHE A 911 114.61 -62.19 5.69
CA PHE A 911 115.59 -61.27 5.14
C PHE A 911 116.45 -60.69 6.27
N GLU A 912 115.83 -60.25 7.37
CA GLU A 912 116.54 -59.75 8.54
C GLU A 912 117.41 -60.83 9.19
N GLU A 913 116.88 -62.06 9.32
CA GLU A 913 117.62 -63.23 9.84
C GLU A 913 118.80 -63.64 8.92
N SER A 914 118.59 -63.67 7.60
CA SER A 914 119.64 -64.01 6.61
C SER A 914 120.72 -62.92 6.52
N ARG A 915 120.35 -61.64 6.66
CA ARG A 915 121.31 -60.53 6.74
C ARG A 915 122.23 -60.71 7.95
N MET A 916 121.67 -61.05 9.11
CA MET A 916 122.46 -61.28 10.32
C MET A 916 123.40 -62.50 10.21
N GLU A 917 122.99 -63.58 9.56
CA GLU A 917 123.85 -64.77 9.38
C GLU A 917 124.97 -64.53 8.34
N LEU A 918 124.70 -63.77 7.26
CA LEU A 918 125.72 -63.39 6.26
C LEU A 918 126.82 -62.51 6.88
N GLU A 919 126.45 -61.55 7.74
CA GLU A 919 127.40 -60.73 8.49
C GLU A 919 128.33 -61.58 9.37
N LYS A 920 127.81 -62.68 9.94
CA LYS A 920 128.58 -63.60 10.78
C LYS A 920 129.56 -64.45 9.97
N VAL A 921 129.17 -64.94 8.79
CA VAL A 921 130.05 -65.71 7.89
C VAL A 921 131.19 -64.84 7.35
N LEU A 922 130.90 -63.61 6.91
CA LEU A 922 131.92 -62.65 6.45
C LEU A 922 132.98 -62.38 7.54
N LYS A 923 132.56 -62.25 8.80
CA LYS A 923 133.46 -62.08 9.94
C LYS A 923 134.39 -63.28 10.15
N THR A 924 133.91 -64.49 9.89
CA THR A 924 134.66 -65.73 10.07
C THR A 924 135.67 -65.96 8.94
N ALA A 925 135.30 -65.64 7.68
CA ALA A 925 136.19 -65.74 6.52
C ALA A 925 137.38 -64.77 6.60
N GLN A 926 137.16 -63.53 7.08
CA GLN A 926 138.25 -62.58 7.32
C GLN A 926 139.28 -63.07 8.33
N SER A 927 138.88 -63.91 9.31
CA SER A 927 139.80 -64.48 10.30
C SER A 927 140.73 -65.58 9.74
N CYS A 928 140.39 -66.21 8.60
CA CYS A 928 141.19 -67.30 8.03
C CYS A 928 142.31 -66.80 7.08
N LEU A 929 142.20 -65.57 6.56
CA LEU A 929 143.17 -64.98 5.63
C LEU A 929 144.49 -64.52 6.31
N THR A 930 144.55 -64.49 7.65
CA THR A 930 145.71 -63.98 8.41
C THR A 930 146.53 -65.05 9.14
N GLU A 931 146.15 -66.33 9.03
CA GLU A 931 146.85 -67.47 9.66
C GLU A 931 148.15 -67.86 8.90
N ARG A 932 149.31 -67.98 9.60
CA ARG A 932 150.59 -68.48 9.04
C ARG A 932 151.11 -69.69 9.82
N GLY A 933 151.69 -70.68 9.14
CA GLY A 933 152.14 -71.98 9.70
C GLY A 933 152.65 -72.94 8.60
N GLU A 934 153.03 -74.17 8.98
CA GLU A 934 153.54 -75.21 8.06
C GLU A 934 152.50 -75.57 6.97
N PRO A 935 152.88 -75.64 5.68
CA PRO A 935 151.93 -75.71 4.55
C PRO A 935 150.97 -76.91 4.59
N GLU A 936 151.46 -78.10 4.96
CA GLU A 936 150.64 -79.32 4.96
C GLU A 936 149.61 -79.37 6.10
N GLU A 937 149.83 -78.59 7.18
CA GLU A 937 148.93 -78.52 8.33
C GLU A 937 147.86 -77.41 8.13
N LEU A 938 148.25 -76.28 7.52
CA LEU A 938 147.32 -75.23 7.11
C LEU A 938 146.38 -75.71 6.01
N GLN A 939 146.88 -76.45 5.02
CA GLN A 939 146.03 -76.98 3.95
C GLN A 939 144.97 -77.93 4.50
N ARG A 940 145.29 -78.80 5.48
CA ARG A 940 144.28 -79.67 6.12
C ARG A 940 143.24 -78.88 6.92
N LYS A 941 143.66 -77.87 7.70
CA LYS A 941 142.75 -77.02 8.51
C LYS A 941 141.84 -76.14 7.67
N HIS A 942 142.36 -75.53 6.61
CA HIS A 942 141.60 -74.63 5.74
C HIS A 942 140.67 -75.40 4.80
N THR A 943 141.01 -76.63 4.41
CA THR A 943 140.12 -77.47 3.60
C THR A 943 138.87 -77.89 4.38
N VAL A 944 139.00 -78.25 5.67
CA VAL A 944 137.83 -78.56 6.53
C VAL A 944 136.93 -77.33 6.74
N ARG A 945 137.50 -76.14 6.96
CA ARG A 945 136.72 -74.89 7.10
C ARG A 945 136.10 -74.42 5.78
N ALA A 946 136.74 -74.66 4.65
CA ALA A 946 136.18 -74.37 3.33
C ALA A 946 134.99 -75.30 3.01
N GLU A 947 135.05 -76.58 3.39
CA GLU A 947 133.92 -77.50 3.24
C GLU A 947 132.72 -77.08 4.12
N GLU A 948 132.94 -76.61 5.36
CA GLU A 948 131.87 -76.05 6.21
C GLU A 948 131.29 -74.74 5.65
N SER A 949 132.11 -73.85 5.10
CA SER A 949 131.67 -72.56 4.53
C SER A 949 130.96 -72.71 3.17
N ILE A 950 131.36 -73.70 2.36
CA ILE A 950 130.65 -74.09 1.14
C ILE A 950 129.30 -74.73 1.50
N CYS A 951 129.20 -75.50 2.58
CA CYS A 951 127.93 -76.05 3.06
C CYS A 951 126.97 -74.94 3.56
N ALA A 952 127.48 -73.92 4.28
CA ALA A 952 126.69 -72.76 4.72
C ALA A 952 126.27 -71.85 3.55
N SER A 953 127.16 -71.60 2.58
CA SER A 953 126.87 -70.77 1.40
C SER A 953 125.87 -71.45 0.45
N ARG A 954 125.90 -72.79 0.35
CA ARG A 954 124.90 -73.56 -0.41
C ARG A 954 123.53 -73.51 0.27
N THR A 955 123.47 -73.41 1.60
CA THR A 955 122.22 -73.23 2.35
C THR A 955 121.64 -71.81 2.15
N ILE A 956 122.47 -70.77 2.02
CA ILE A 956 122.02 -69.38 1.76
C ILE A 956 121.63 -69.15 0.28
N LEU A 957 122.30 -69.80 -0.68
CA LEU A 957 121.93 -69.73 -2.11
C LEU A 957 120.68 -70.56 -2.44
N LEU A 958 120.41 -71.65 -1.69
CA LEU A 958 119.17 -72.41 -1.82
C LEU A 958 117.96 -71.71 -1.16
N THR A 959 118.16 -70.74 -0.25
CA THR A 959 117.08 -69.91 0.29
C THR A 959 116.76 -68.67 -0.53
N GLN A 960 117.57 -68.31 -1.53
CA GLN A 960 117.31 -67.18 -2.45
C GLN A 960 116.59 -67.56 -3.75
N THR A 961 116.26 -68.84 -3.97
CA THR A 961 115.56 -69.29 -5.19
C THR A 961 114.05 -69.58 -5.01
N ASP A 962 113.50 -69.34 -3.82
CA ASP A 962 112.05 -69.39 -3.54
C ASP A 962 111.56 -68.10 -2.86
N SER A 963 111.81 -66.94 -3.49
CA SER A 963 111.12 -65.66 -3.24
C SER A 963 111.03 -64.82 -4.51
#